data_AF-A0A2N8E3M8-F1
#
_entry.id   AF-A0A2N8E3M8-F1
#
_cell.length_a   1.000
_cell.length_b   1.000
_cell.length_c   1.000
_cell.angle_alpha   90.00
_cell.angle_beta   90.00
_cell.angle_gamma   90.00
#
_symmetry.space_group_name_H-M   'P 1'
#
loop_
_entity.id
_entity.type
_entity.pdbx_description
1 polymer ?
#
loop_
_entity_poly.entity_id
_entity_poly.type
_entity_poly.pdbx_seq_one_letter_code
_entity_poly.pdbx_strand_id
1 'polypeptide(L)'
;MNISRLARLTFWLPIALSVHSAWAADPAEVDPPVPEVPSLQSLRGMVPPDPSGTEGGRKVDLMTDYVLNRSAAILLGKALFWDMEIGSDGATACASCHYHAGVDHRITNQLNPGQANTNANVASIFNKPFVASDIPGDVATYATLSGGKGGPNYTLKKTDFPTHVLSNPLERNSPIVYSTDDVVGSQGVFDANFVKPNQPRFDKCTQQPDGLFQVGGINVRRSTGRNAPSVINAAFNVRNFWDGRANNVFNGFSPFGNRDPDAGIYVTSERSTVATKVRLALNDASAASQAVGPPGSPVEMSCGGRTFADIGRRMLDTLMLKQQRISSSDSVLGPVSGARRPTYRELIKNAFQPRLWNATQNVSVGGAPYTQMEANFPLFFGLAIQMYEATLVSDQAPIDAYLQGDHTAMNAQQVEGMNLFLGKGKCVNCHGGAELTNAASRLLMHPRERIERMVMADNLTTLYDNGFYNTGVRPTSEDLALGGADAWGNPWSFTRQYNTVLQGGRTVDPLDVDVCTFEAPLSAAIPCDATLKPNVGFRDSVDGAFKTPTLRNIALTGPYFHNGSRATLKQVMEFYNRGGDRRGEDANNTSGFEHPAVNQHNTSNLDPDMTALNLTPDEIDALVKFMEVGLTDPRVAWERAPFDHPSLVIPQGHIGDENAVTQRPASPKVTTRQATDASLNLKPYGAEGRPAAEGPLQPFYNDL
;
A
#
# COMPACT_ATOMS: atom_id res chain seq x y z
N MET A 1 52.58 -14.02 89.13
CA MET A 1 53.40 -12.98 89.78
C MET A 1 54.85 -13.22 89.38
N ASN A 2 55.50 -12.22 88.74
CA ASN A 2 56.96 -12.02 88.71
C ASN A 2 57.89 -13.08 88.06
N ILE A 3 59.04 -12.58 87.58
CA ILE A 3 60.32 -13.27 87.31
C ILE A 3 60.49 -14.02 85.96
N SER A 4 61.67 -13.75 85.43
CA SER A 4 62.32 -13.94 84.12
C SER A 4 62.83 -15.34 83.78
N ARG A 5 62.81 -15.72 82.48
CA ARG A 5 64.00 -15.89 81.59
C ARG A 5 63.68 -16.68 80.30
N LEU A 6 64.47 -16.35 79.26
CA LEU A 6 65.04 -17.18 78.18
C LEU A 6 64.23 -17.52 76.90
N ALA A 7 64.81 -16.97 75.82
CA ALA A 7 64.74 -17.20 74.37
C ALA A 7 64.45 -18.63 73.83
N ARG A 8 63.74 -18.69 72.69
CA ARG A 8 64.27 -19.07 71.35
C ARG A 8 63.20 -18.92 70.25
N LEU A 9 63.67 -18.59 69.05
CA LEU A 9 62.91 -18.45 67.79
C LEU A 9 62.29 -19.77 67.31
N THR A 10 61.09 -19.66 66.70
CA THR A 10 60.72 -20.38 65.47
C THR A 10 59.56 -19.67 64.75
N PHE A 11 59.73 -19.49 63.43
CA PHE A 11 58.77 -18.88 62.49
C PHE A 11 57.56 -19.79 62.23
N TRP A 12 56.34 -19.23 62.25
CA TRP A 12 55.15 -19.79 61.59
C TRP A 12 54.37 -18.65 60.89
N LEU A 13 53.99 -18.88 59.63
CA LEU A 13 53.28 -17.95 58.73
C LEU A 13 51.83 -17.67 59.17
N PRO A 14 51.23 -16.52 58.82
CA PRO A 14 49.90 -16.11 59.27
C PRO A 14 48.78 -16.57 58.32
N ILE A 15 47.61 -16.88 58.88
CA ILE A 15 46.34 -16.90 58.13
C ILE A 15 45.55 -15.66 58.59
N ALA A 16 45.32 -14.73 57.67
CA ALA A 16 44.46 -13.57 57.87
C ALA A 16 43.04 -13.89 57.37
N LEU A 17 42.02 -13.68 58.21
CA LEU A 17 40.64 -13.54 57.77
C LEU A 17 40.30 -12.04 57.69
N SER A 18 40.02 -11.57 56.47
CA SER A 18 39.57 -10.20 56.19
C SER A 18 38.08 -10.19 55.87
N VAL A 19 37.29 -9.51 56.69
CA VAL A 19 35.88 -9.21 56.44
C VAL A 19 35.80 -8.21 55.27
N HIS A 20 35.20 -8.59 54.15
CA HIS A 20 34.94 -7.68 53.03
C HIS A 20 33.47 -7.26 53.05
N SER A 21 33.23 -5.99 53.34
CA SER A 21 31.98 -5.30 53.03
C SER A 21 31.84 -5.23 51.51
N ALA A 22 30.80 -5.85 50.96
CA ALA A 22 30.48 -5.75 49.54
C ALA A 22 29.89 -4.36 49.26
N TRP A 23 30.59 -3.56 48.46
CA TRP A 23 30.05 -2.36 47.85
C TRP A 23 29.27 -2.81 46.61
N ALA A 24 28.00 -2.40 46.51
CA ALA A 24 27.23 -2.59 45.29
C ALA A 24 27.92 -1.80 44.16
N ALA A 25 28.11 -2.44 43.01
CA ALA A 25 28.56 -1.76 41.81
C ALA A 25 27.47 -0.80 41.34
N ASP A 26 27.86 0.43 40.97
CA ASP A 26 26.97 1.37 40.31
C ASP A 26 26.44 0.74 39.01
N PRO A 27 25.14 0.92 38.68
CA PRO A 27 24.60 0.44 37.42
C PRO A 27 25.36 1.11 36.27
N ALA A 28 25.74 0.32 35.26
CA ALA A 28 26.37 0.84 34.06
C ALA A 28 25.46 1.91 33.43
N GLU A 29 25.99 3.12 33.24
CA GLU A 29 25.38 4.13 32.37
C GLU A 29 25.28 3.51 30.97
N VAL A 30 24.05 3.20 30.57
CA VAL A 30 23.74 2.92 29.17
C VAL A 30 23.60 4.29 28.52
N ASP A 31 24.56 4.66 27.67
CA ASP A 31 24.43 5.85 26.83
C ASP A 31 23.07 5.80 26.12
N PRO A 32 22.29 6.90 26.12
CA PRO A 32 21.05 6.95 25.37
C PRO A 32 21.38 6.68 23.88
N PRO A 33 20.56 5.90 23.17
CA PRO A 33 20.78 5.64 21.75
C PRO A 33 20.87 6.98 21.03
N VAL A 34 22.00 7.19 20.35
CA VAL A 34 22.15 8.34 19.44
C VAL A 34 21.08 8.18 18.37
N PRO A 35 20.20 9.19 18.14
CA PRO A 35 19.21 9.12 17.07
C PRO A 35 19.92 8.82 15.76
N GLU A 36 19.54 7.74 15.10
CA GLU A 36 20.13 7.34 13.84
C GLU A 36 19.75 8.42 12.80
N VAL A 37 20.75 9.12 12.26
CA VAL A 37 20.48 10.20 11.30
C VAL A 37 19.82 9.58 10.06
N PRO A 38 18.63 10.07 9.63
CA PRO A 38 17.97 9.57 8.43
C PRO A 38 18.94 9.57 7.24
N SER A 39 19.07 8.42 6.58
CA SER A 39 20.06 8.21 5.52
C SER A 39 19.47 7.46 4.34
N LEU A 40 20.14 7.59 3.19
CA LEU A 40 19.85 6.80 1.99
C LEU A 40 20.78 5.59 1.93
N GLN A 41 20.22 4.46 1.49
CA GLN A 41 20.96 3.21 1.32
C GLN A 41 20.73 2.65 -0.09
N SER A 42 21.67 1.84 -0.59
CA SER A 42 21.49 1.14 -1.85
C SER A 42 20.51 -0.02 -1.66
N LEU A 43 19.55 -0.21 -2.56
CA LEU A 43 18.66 -1.37 -2.56
C LEU A 43 19.31 -2.61 -3.20
N ARG A 44 20.48 -2.44 -3.84
CA ARG A 44 21.13 -3.51 -4.60
C ARG A 44 21.40 -4.73 -3.73
N GLY A 45 20.83 -5.86 -4.16
CA GLY A 45 20.97 -7.16 -3.49
C GLY A 45 20.06 -7.38 -2.29
N MET A 46 19.20 -6.42 -1.93
CA MET A 46 18.17 -6.64 -0.91
C MET A 46 17.02 -7.46 -1.49
N VAL A 47 16.49 -8.38 -0.68
CA VAL A 47 15.34 -9.21 -1.03
C VAL A 47 14.30 -9.16 0.08
N PRO A 48 13.00 -9.14 -0.25
CA PRO A 48 11.97 -9.25 0.77
C PRO A 48 12.11 -10.58 1.55
N PRO A 49 11.93 -10.57 2.89
CA PRO A 49 12.05 -11.79 3.68
C PRO A 49 10.91 -12.76 3.37
N ASP A 50 11.18 -14.07 3.48
CA ASP A 50 10.13 -15.08 3.41
C ASP A 50 9.27 -15.07 4.70
N PRO A 51 7.94 -15.09 4.57
CA PRO A 51 7.02 -15.22 5.70
C PRO A 51 7.25 -16.47 6.55
N SER A 52 7.05 -16.30 7.86
CA SER A 52 6.91 -17.39 8.84
C SER A 52 5.83 -17.05 9.85
N GLY A 53 5.34 -18.03 10.61
CA GLY A 53 4.30 -17.75 11.59
C GLY A 53 3.70 -18.97 12.22
N THR A 54 2.37 -18.99 12.38
CA THR A 54 1.64 -20.08 13.04
C THR A 54 0.44 -20.60 12.25
N GLU A 55 0.20 -21.90 12.38
CA GLU A 55 -0.95 -22.62 11.83
C GLU A 55 -1.57 -23.49 12.93
N GLY A 56 -2.77 -23.16 13.39
CA GLY A 56 -3.42 -23.87 14.50
C GLY A 56 -2.55 -23.92 15.77
N GLY A 57 -1.68 -22.93 15.99
CA GLY A 57 -0.73 -22.86 17.09
C GLY A 57 0.63 -23.52 16.83
N ARG A 58 0.81 -24.25 15.71
CA ARG A 58 2.09 -24.83 15.31
C ARG A 58 2.93 -23.81 14.55
N LYS A 59 4.23 -23.72 14.83
CA LYS A 59 5.17 -22.90 14.04
C LYS A 59 5.26 -23.42 12.60
N VAL A 60 5.25 -22.50 11.64
CA VAL A 60 5.33 -22.79 10.20
C VAL A 60 6.24 -21.81 9.47
N ASP A 61 6.86 -22.29 8.39
CA ASP A 61 7.69 -21.50 7.49
C ASP A 61 7.17 -21.63 6.04
N LEU A 62 7.18 -20.55 5.26
CA LEU A 62 6.58 -20.51 3.91
C LEU A 62 7.05 -21.68 3.02
N MET A 63 8.37 -21.85 2.90
CA MET A 63 8.99 -22.82 1.98
C MET A 63 8.95 -24.27 2.47
N THR A 64 8.74 -24.48 3.76
CA THR A 64 8.65 -25.84 4.33
C THR A 64 7.21 -26.33 4.31
N ASP A 65 6.28 -25.48 4.76
CA ASP A 65 4.91 -25.89 5.07
C ASP A 65 3.89 -25.61 3.97
N TYR A 66 4.17 -24.68 3.04
CA TYR A 66 3.19 -24.23 2.05
C TYR A 66 3.69 -24.36 0.62
N VAL A 67 4.88 -23.84 0.31
CA VAL A 67 5.40 -23.75 -1.05
C VAL A 67 6.34 -24.92 -1.32
N LEU A 68 5.95 -25.78 -2.26
CA LEU A 68 6.76 -26.91 -2.70
C LEU A 68 7.87 -26.47 -3.66
N ASN A 69 7.58 -25.50 -4.53
CA ASN A 69 8.50 -25.02 -5.56
C ASN A 69 8.33 -23.51 -5.76
N ARG A 70 9.35 -22.74 -5.36
CA ARG A 70 9.33 -21.27 -5.47
C ARG A 70 9.13 -20.79 -6.90
N SER A 71 9.89 -21.34 -7.86
CA SER A 71 9.80 -20.91 -9.25
C SER A 71 8.41 -21.19 -9.86
N ALA A 72 7.79 -22.32 -9.50
CA ALA A 72 6.42 -22.63 -9.91
C ALA A 72 5.40 -21.67 -9.29
N ALA A 73 5.63 -21.24 -8.04
CA ALA A 73 4.75 -20.31 -7.36
C ALA A 73 4.90 -18.86 -7.88
N ILE A 74 6.12 -18.43 -8.23
CA ILE A 74 6.37 -17.15 -8.93
C ILE A 74 5.68 -17.16 -10.29
N LEU A 75 5.80 -18.25 -11.06
CA LEU A 75 5.12 -18.42 -12.35
C LEU A 75 3.60 -18.33 -12.19
N LEU A 76 3.03 -19.02 -11.20
CA LEU A 76 1.62 -18.93 -10.86
C LEU A 76 1.22 -17.49 -10.49
N GLY A 77 2.03 -16.80 -9.69
CA GLY A 77 1.81 -15.40 -9.29
C GLY A 77 1.75 -14.46 -10.49
N LYS A 78 2.77 -14.49 -11.35
CA LYS A 78 2.79 -13.69 -12.58
C LYS A 78 1.60 -14.04 -13.49
N ALA A 79 1.25 -15.32 -13.61
CA ALA A 79 0.08 -15.71 -14.39
C ALA A 79 -1.23 -15.15 -13.81
N LEU A 80 -1.44 -15.24 -12.50
CA LEU A 80 -2.67 -14.74 -11.85
C LEU A 80 -2.75 -13.20 -11.89
N PHE A 81 -1.64 -12.49 -11.68
CA PHE A 81 -1.60 -11.03 -11.69
C PHE A 81 -2.07 -10.43 -13.02
N TRP A 82 -1.71 -11.10 -14.13
CA TRP A 82 -2.00 -10.65 -15.48
C TRP A 82 -3.26 -11.28 -16.11
N ASP A 83 -3.95 -12.21 -15.42
CA ASP A 83 -5.11 -12.89 -15.99
C ASP A 83 -6.44 -12.11 -15.83
N MET A 84 -6.96 -11.61 -16.95
CA MET A 84 -8.26 -10.92 -17.03
C MET A 84 -9.46 -11.81 -16.62
N GLU A 85 -9.30 -13.14 -16.60
CA GLU A 85 -10.33 -14.06 -16.12
C GLU A 85 -10.51 -14.05 -14.59
N ILE A 86 -9.56 -13.47 -13.84
CA ILE A 86 -9.75 -13.23 -12.41
C ILE A 86 -10.90 -12.26 -12.19
N GLY A 87 -10.97 -11.19 -13.00
CA GLY A 87 -12.08 -10.26 -13.04
C GLY A 87 -13.38 -10.94 -13.45
N SER A 88 -14.46 -10.56 -12.78
CA SER A 88 -15.81 -11.10 -13.06
C SER A 88 -16.32 -10.78 -14.47
N ASP A 89 -15.74 -9.78 -15.14
CA ASP A 89 -16.10 -9.34 -16.48
C ASP A 89 -15.22 -9.94 -17.58
N GLY A 90 -14.16 -10.70 -17.20
CA GLY A 90 -13.21 -11.28 -18.14
C GLY A 90 -12.30 -10.25 -18.84
N ALA A 91 -12.26 -9.01 -18.37
CA ALA A 91 -11.46 -7.91 -18.93
C ALA A 91 -10.56 -7.24 -17.88
N THR A 92 -10.94 -7.27 -16.60
CA THR A 92 -10.15 -6.66 -15.52
C THR A 92 -9.18 -7.69 -14.89
N ALA A 93 -7.91 -7.31 -14.79
CA ALA A 93 -6.85 -8.05 -14.07
C ALA A 93 -6.21 -7.14 -13.01
N CYS A 94 -5.42 -7.68 -12.07
CA CYS A 94 -4.60 -6.82 -11.18
C CYS A 94 -3.74 -5.88 -12.03
N ALA A 95 -3.10 -6.42 -13.07
CA ALA A 95 -2.29 -5.66 -14.02
C ALA A 95 -3.05 -4.52 -14.73
N SER A 96 -4.37 -4.57 -14.87
CA SER A 96 -5.12 -3.50 -15.56
C SER A 96 -5.06 -2.15 -14.84
N CYS A 97 -4.80 -2.15 -13.53
CA CYS A 97 -4.56 -0.95 -12.71
C CYS A 97 -3.07 -0.75 -12.37
N HIS A 98 -2.16 -1.60 -12.88
CA HIS A 98 -0.75 -1.65 -12.47
C HIS A 98 0.21 -1.92 -13.64
N TYR A 99 -0.20 -1.61 -14.88
CA TYR A 99 0.52 -2.02 -16.07
C TYR A 99 1.71 -1.13 -16.43
N HIS A 100 1.77 0.10 -15.93
CA HIS A 100 2.81 1.07 -16.28
C HIS A 100 3.67 1.36 -15.06
N ALA A 101 4.89 0.82 -15.01
CA ALA A 101 5.77 0.93 -13.83
C ALA A 101 5.06 0.57 -12.50
N GLY A 102 4.11 -0.37 -12.57
CA GLY A 102 3.32 -0.82 -11.43
C GLY A 102 2.12 0.05 -11.05
N VAL A 103 1.77 1.11 -11.79
CA VAL A 103 0.61 1.99 -11.53
C VAL A 103 -0.42 1.98 -12.65
N ASP A 104 -1.53 2.66 -12.40
CA ASP A 104 -2.54 2.98 -13.42
C ASP A 104 -2.16 4.28 -14.13
N HIS A 105 -1.98 4.20 -15.44
CA HIS A 105 -1.57 5.33 -16.28
C HIS A 105 -2.69 5.78 -17.23
N ARG A 106 -3.92 5.30 -17.02
CA ARG A 106 -5.05 5.70 -17.85
C ARG A 106 -5.43 7.15 -17.55
N ILE A 107 -5.92 7.85 -18.58
CA ILE A 107 -6.38 9.25 -18.48
C ILE A 107 -7.89 9.40 -18.61
N THR A 108 -8.61 8.34 -19.02
CA THR A 108 -10.05 8.38 -19.26
C THR A 108 -10.81 7.56 -18.22
N ASN A 109 -11.93 8.10 -17.73
CA ASN A 109 -12.82 7.48 -16.73
C ASN A 109 -12.13 7.15 -15.39
N GLN A 110 -11.24 8.04 -14.93
CA GLN A 110 -10.51 7.85 -13.68
C GLN A 110 -11.12 8.63 -12.50
N LEU A 111 -12.03 9.57 -12.74
CA LEU A 111 -12.58 10.41 -11.68
C LEU A 111 -13.57 9.66 -10.78
N ASN A 112 -13.38 9.79 -9.47
CA ASN A 112 -14.27 9.32 -8.41
C ASN A 112 -14.60 10.52 -7.50
N PRO A 113 -15.85 10.72 -7.05
CA PRO A 113 -16.25 11.92 -6.31
C PRO A 113 -15.89 11.89 -4.81
N GLY A 114 -14.93 11.05 -4.41
CA GLY A 114 -14.49 10.93 -3.02
C GLY A 114 -15.48 10.19 -2.09
N GLN A 115 -15.09 10.04 -0.82
CA GLN A 115 -15.85 9.27 0.17
C GLN A 115 -16.94 10.09 0.90
N ALA A 116 -16.90 11.43 0.80
CA ALA A 116 -17.84 12.33 1.48
C ALA A 116 -19.23 12.44 0.82
N ASN A 117 -19.42 11.87 -0.37
CA ASN A 117 -20.63 12.07 -1.18
C ASN A 117 -21.51 10.80 -1.23
N THR A 118 -22.17 10.48 -0.11
CA THR A 118 -23.16 9.37 0.00
C THR A 118 -24.59 9.76 -0.40
N ASN A 119 -24.82 10.97 -0.90
CA ASN A 119 -26.17 11.44 -1.24
C ASN A 119 -26.57 11.02 -2.66
N ALA A 120 -27.67 10.26 -2.79
CA ALA A 120 -28.10 9.60 -4.02
C ALA A 120 -28.71 10.52 -5.12
N ASN A 121 -28.64 11.85 -4.98
CA ASN A 121 -29.19 12.80 -5.96
C ASN A 121 -28.05 13.49 -6.74
N VAL A 122 -27.98 13.19 -8.04
CA VAL A 122 -26.73 13.07 -8.83
C VAL A 122 -26.35 14.31 -9.67
N ALA A 123 -26.83 15.50 -9.34
CA ALA A 123 -26.50 16.68 -10.16
C ALA A 123 -25.22 17.42 -9.72
N SER A 124 -24.75 17.19 -8.49
CA SER A 124 -23.72 18.02 -7.83
C SER A 124 -22.72 17.21 -6.99
N ILE A 125 -22.33 16.03 -7.48
CA ILE A 125 -21.47 15.07 -6.75
C ILE A 125 -20.02 15.10 -7.24
N PHE A 126 -19.78 15.21 -8.54
CA PHE A 126 -18.44 15.40 -9.11
C PHE A 126 -18.06 16.87 -9.15
N ASN A 127 -16.76 17.13 -9.10
CA ASN A 127 -16.20 18.48 -9.03
C ASN A 127 -16.86 19.31 -7.94
N LYS A 128 -17.23 18.70 -6.81
CA LYS A 128 -17.95 19.44 -5.79
C LYS A 128 -16.98 20.47 -5.20
N PRO A 129 -17.34 21.77 -5.19
CA PRO A 129 -16.51 22.76 -4.54
C PRO A 129 -16.49 22.44 -3.05
N PHE A 130 -15.32 22.55 -2.43
CA PHE A 130 -15.26 22.56 -0.99
C PHE A 130 -16.06 23.77 -0.48
N VAL A 131 -16.76 23.59 0.64
CA VAL A 131 -17.46 24.67 1.34
C VAL A 131 -17.18 24.47 2.82
N ALA A 132 -16.20 25.19 3.36
CA ALA A 132 -16.11 25.39 4.80
C ALA A 132 -16.61 26.80 5.11
N SER A 133 -17.56 26.93 6.04
CA SER A 133 -18.13 28.22 6.43
C SER A 133 -17.09 29.25 6.91
N ASP A 134 -15.89 28.78 7.27
CA ASP A 134 -14.87 29.54 7.99
C ASP A 134 -13.57 29.71 7.18
N ILE A 135 -13.54 29.29 5.90
CA ILE A 135 -12.36 29.42 5.02
C ILE A 135 -12.72 30.30 3.81
N PRO A 136 -12.28 31.57 3.76
CA PRO A 136 -12.59 32.46 2.64
C PRO A 136 -11.94 32.00 1.34
N GLY A 137 -12.70 31.99 0.23
CA GLY A 137 -12.15 31.88 -1.13
C GLY A 137 -12.69 30.76 -2.00
N ASP A 138 -13.64 29.94 -1.54
CA ASP A 138 -14.15 28.84 -2.36
C ASP A 138 -14.88 29.35 -3.62
N VAL A 139 -14.41 28.93 -4.80
CA VAL A 139 -15.08 29.18 -6.08
C VAL A 139 -16.10 28.07 -6.31
N ALA A 140 -17.39 28.41 -6.31
CA ALA A 140 -18.46 27.45 -6.59
C ALA A 140 -18.44 27.05 -8.08
N THR A 141 -17.61 26.07 -8.44
CA THR A 141 -17.58 25.46 -9.77
C THR A 141 -17.81 23.96 -9.66
N TYR A 142 -18.73 23.43 -10.47
CA TYR A 142 -18.95 21.98 -10.66
C TYR A 142 -18.30 21.48 -11.96
N ALA A 143 -17.35 22.24 -12.48
CA ALA A 143 -16.53 21.90 -13.64
C ALA A 143 -15.09 21.64 -13.20
N THR A 144 -14.36 20.86 -14.00
CA THR A 144 -12.92 20.69 -13.83
C THR A 144 -12.20 22.02 -14.03
N LEU A 145 -10.92 22.11 -13.65
CA LEU A 145 -10.12 23.32 -13.85
C LEU A 145 -10.03 23.74 -15.33
N SER A 146 -10.06 22.78 -16.26
CA SER A 146 -10.11 23.07 -17.70
C SER A 146 -11.49 23.47 -18.23
N GLY A 147 -12.50 23.56 -17.36
CA GLY A 147 -13.90 23.85 -17.73
C GLY A 147 -14.67 22.63 -18.25
N GLY A 148 -14.13 21.42 -18.11
CA GLY A 148 -14.81 20.17 -18.46
C GLY A 148 -15.90 19.79 -17.46
N LYS A 149 -16.86 18.95 -17.88
CA LYS A 149 -17.90 18.44 -16.98
C LYS A 149 -17.33 17.47 -15.92
N GLY A 150 -16.17 16.87 -16.18
CA GLY A 150 -15.55 15.88 -15.29
C GLY A 150 -16.39 14.61 -15.14
N GLY A 151 -16.13 13.86 -14.08
CA GLY A 151 -16.89 12.67 -13.70
C GLY A 151 -16.77 11.49 -14.68
N PRO A 152 -17.84 10.69 -14.86
CA PRO A 152 -17.77 9.43 -15.58
C PRO A 152 -17.43 9.61 -17.06
N ASN A 153 -16.51 8.78 -17.55
CA ASN A 153 -15.95 8.78 -18.91
C ASN A 153 -15.22 10.07 -19.35
N TYR A 154 -14.94 11.00 -18.44
CA TYR A 154 -14.13 12.17 -18.71
C TYR A 154 -12.68 11.78 -19.06
N THR A 155 -12.08 12.49 -20.01
CA THR A 155 -10.65 12.37 -20.33
C THR A 155 -9.89 13.55 -19.72
N LEU A 156 -8.99 13.23 -18.79
CA LEU A 156 -8.15 14.19 -18.08
C LEU A 156 -7.24 14.94 -19.06
N LYS A 157 -7.03 16.22 -18.77
CA LYS A 157 -6.15 17.12 -19.53
C LYS A 157 -5.07 17.69 -18.63
N LYS A 158 -3.97 18.17 -19.22
CA LYS A 158 -2.89 18.87 -18.49
C LYS A 158 -3.42 20.01 -17.62
N THR A 159 -4.39 20.77 -18.13
CA THR A 159 -5.00 21.92 -17.44
C THR A 159 -6.03 21.55 -16.39
N ASP A 160 -6.31 20.26 -16.17
CA ASP A 160 -7.11 19.83 -15.02
C ASP A 160 -6.27 19.74 -13.72
N PHE A 161 -4.95 19.87 -13.83
CA PHE A 161 -4.01 19.76 -12.71
C PHE A 161 -3.32 21.09 -12.40
N PRO A 162 -3.06 21.41 -11.12
CA PRO A 162 -3.41 20.60 -9.95
C PRO A 162 -4.91 20.66 -9.59
N THR A 163 -5.43 19.64 -8.91
CA THR A 163 -6.86 19.63 -8.48
C THR A 163 -7.16 20.52 -7.28
N HIS A 164 -6.14 21.22 -6.77
CA HIS A 164 -6.23 22.26 -5.75
C HIS A 164 -5.24 23.37 -6.11
N VAL A 165 -5.74 24.58 -6.31
CA VAL A 165 -4.99 25.73 -6.82
C VAL A 165 -5.18 26.91 -5.87
N LEU A 166 -4.07 27.54 -5.53
CA LEU A 166 -4.01 28.77 -4.74
C LEU A 166 -3.66 29.96 -5.64
N SER A 167 -4.13 31.14 -5.28
CA SER A 167 -3.82 32.40 -5.99
C SER A 167 -2.32 32.73 -5.98
N ASN A 168 -1.61 32.33 -4.91
CA ASN A 168 -0.16 32.23 -4.90
C ASN A 168 0.25 30.78 -4.58
N PRO A 169 0.80 30.02 -5.55
CA PRO A 169 1.12 28.60 -5.37
C PRO A 169 2.24 28.32 -4.36
N LEU A 170 2.97 29.35 -3.91
CA LEU A 170 4.04 29.24 -2.92
C LEU A 170 3.61 29.68 -1.52
N GLU A 171 2.42 30.26 -1.36
CA GLU A 171 1.88 30.69 -0.06
C GLU A 171 0.63 29.88 0.29
N ARG A 172 0.79 28.91 1.21
CA ARG A 172 -0.27 27.99 1.63
C ARG A 172 -1.55 28.65 2.16
N ASN A 173 -1.44 29.88 2.67
CA ASN A 173 -2.58 30.64 3.21
C ASN A 173 -3.19 31.62 2.20
N SER A 174 -2.71 31.65 0.96
CA SER A 174 -3.29 32.53 -0.08
C SER A 174 -4.67 32.01 -0.50
N PRO A 175 -5.57 32.89 -1.02
CA PRO A 175 -6.91 32.48 -1.44
C PRO A 175 -6.92 31.28 -2.39
N ILE A 176 -7.82 30.34 -2.16
CA ILE A 176 -8.09 29.22 -3.07
C ILE A 176 -8.74 29.79 -4.34
N VAL A 177 -8.28 29.35 -5.51
CA VAL A 177 -8.88 29.74 -6.80
C VAL A 177 -9.62 28.59 -7.47
N TYR A 178 -9.28 27.35 -7.09
CA TYR A 178 -9.96 26.14 -7.54
C TYR A 178 -9.66 24.99 -6.58
N SER A 179 -10.66 24.17 -6.27
CA SER A 179 -10.47 22.91 -5.52
C SER A 179 -11.61 21.95 -5.82
N THR A 180 -11.30 20.65 -5.85
CA THR A 180 -12.29 19.56 -5.94
C THR A 180 -11.93 18.45 -4.94
N ASP A 181 -12.94 17.76 -4.42
CA ASP A 181 -12.81 16.52 -3.64
C ASP A 181 -12.66 15.26 -4.51
N ASP A 182 -12.77 15.42 -5.84
CA ASP A 182 -12.59 14.34 -6.79
C ASP A 182 -11.19 13.70 -6.66
N VAL A 183 -11.16 12.39 -6.86
CA VAL A 183 -9.98 11.54 -6.86
C VAL A 183 -9.73 11.04 -8.27
N VAL A 184 -8.48 11.11 -8.72
CA VAL A 184 -8.01 10.37 -9.89
C VAL A 184 -7.63 8.96 -9.43
N GLY A 185 -8.62 8.07 -9.48
CA GLY A 185 -8.51 6.67 -9.08
C GLY A 185 -8.12 5.76 -10.25
N SER A 186 -8.66 4.55 -10.21
CA SER A 186 -8.48 3.50 -11.21
C SER A 186 -9.82 3.00 -11.69
N GLN A 187 -10.01 2.94 -13.00
CA GLN A 187 -11.21 2.34 -13.58
C GLN A 187 -11.25 0.82 -13.31
N GLY A 188 -12.35 0.36 -12.72
CA GLY A 188 -12.63 -1.06 -12.49
C GLY A 188 -13.79 -1.60 -13.33
N VAL A 189 -14.80 -2.16 -12.69
CA VAL A 189 -15.91 -2.87 -13.34
C VAL A 189 -17.22 -2.07 -13.33
N PHE A 190 -18.21 -2.55 -14.11
CA PHE A 190 -19.59 -2.05 -14.03
C PHE A 190 -20.27 -2.51 -12.74
N ASP A 191 -21.22 -1.72 -12.24
CA ASP A 191 -22.04 -2.13 -11.10
C ASP A 191 -22.93 -3.34 -11.43
N ALA A 192 -22.70 -4.44 -10.73
CA ALA A 192 -23.41 -5.69 -10.97
C ALA A 192 -23.38 -6.57 -9.72
N ASN A 193 -24.37 -7.46 -9.59
CA ASN A 193 -24.44 -8.45 -8.53
C ASN A 193 -24.13 -9.85 -9.06
N PHE A 194 -23.31 -10.60 -8.33
CA PHE A 194 -22.96 -11.97 -8.67
C PHE A 194 -24.18 -12.89 -8.53
N VAL A 195 -24.40 -13.72 -9.55
CA VAL A 195 -25.41 -14.77 -9.55
C VAL A 195 -24.68 -16.09 -9.35
N LYS A 196 -24.82 -16.67 -8.16
CA LYS A 196 -24.24 -17.99 -7.85
C LYS A 196 -24.70 -18.98 -8.92
N PRO A 197 -23.75 -19.55 -9.69
CA PRO A 197 -24.15 -20.29 -10.87
C PRO A 197 -24.60 -21.70 -10.48
N ASN A 198 -25.63 -22.21 -11.17
CA ASN A 198 -26.03 -23.62 -11.05
C ASN A 198 -24.98 -24.58 -11.64
N GLN A 199 -24.05 -24.05 -12.47
CA GLN A 199 -22.93 -24.79 -13.05
C GLN A 199 -21.62 -23.98 -12.90
N PRO A 200 -20.52 -24.60 -12.44
CA PRO A 200 -19.31 -23.90 -12.01
C PRO A 200 -18.48 -23.21 -13.11
N ARG A 201 -18.86 -23.33 -14.39
CA ARG A 201 -17.98 -22.97 -15.52
C ARG A 201 -17.94 -21.48 -15.88
N PHE A 202 -18.91 -20.67 -15.45
CA PHE A 202 -18.97 -19.26 -15.85
C PHE A 202 -19.45 -18.39 -14.69
N ASP A 203 -18.79 -17.25 -14.50
CA ASP A 203 -19.37 -16.19 -13.69
C ASP A 203 -20.57 -15.60 -14.42
N LYS A 204 -21.62 -15.33 -13.66
CA LYS A 204 -22.80 -14.63 -14.15
C LYS A 204 -23.06 -13.46 -13.24
N CYS A 205 -23.22 -12.28 -13.83
CA CYS A 205 -23.57 -11.08 -13.08
C CYS A 205 -24.84 -10.45 -13.62
N THR A 206 -25.67 -9.95 -12.71
CA THR A 206 -26.85 -9.15 -13.04
C THR A 206 -26.51 -7.69 -12.85
N GLN A 207 -26.48 -6.96 -13.97
CA GLN A 207 -26.18 -5.54 -14.01
C GLN A 207 -27.18 -4.72 -13.18
N GLN A 208 -26.68 -3.77 -12.41
CA GLN A 208 -27.50 -2.84 -11.62
C GLN A 208 -27.49 -1.46 -12.27
N PRO A 209 -28.59 -0.68 -12.26
CA PRO A 209 -28.52 0.72 -12.61
C PRO A 209 -27.53 1.44 -11.70
N ASP A 210 -26.51 2.07 -12.28
CA ASP A 210 -25.54 2.83 -11.50
C ASP A 210 -26.02 4.28 -11.42
N GLY A 211 -26.34 4.74 -10.21
CA GLY A 211 -26.80 6.11 -9.98
C GLY A 211 -25.72 7.14 -10.28
N LEU A 212 -24.44 6.79 -10.12
CA LEU A 212 -23.31 7.72 -10.14
C LEU A 212 -22.48 7.60 -11.43
N PHE A 213 -22.11 6.38 -11.81
CA PHE A 213 -21.25 6.11 -12.96
C PHE A 213 -22.10 5.86 -14.22
N GLN A 214 -22.69 6.93 -14.74
CA GLN A 214 -23.52 6.91 -15.94
C GLN A 214 -23.32 8.15 -16.83
N VAL A 215 -23.42 7.96 -18.14
CA VAL A 215 -23.47 9.03 -19.15
C VAL A 215 -24.75 8.88 -19.95
N GLY A 216 -25.64 9.89 -19.92
CA GLY A 216 -26.92 9.83 -20.62
C GLY A 216 -27.86 8.68 -20.16
N GLY A 217 -27.74 8.25 -18.91
CA GLY A 217 -28.48 7.10 -18.37
C GLY A 217 -27.97 5.74 -18.85
N ILE A 218 -26.75 5.68 -19.37
CA ILE A 218 -26.04 4.46 -19.75
C ILE A 218 -24.91 4.27 -18.75
N ASN A 219 -24.86 3.11 -18.09
CA ASN A 219 -23.80 2.81 -17.14
C ASN A 219 -22.43 2.81 -17.83
N VAL A 220 -21.45 3.35 -17.14
CA VAL A 220 -20.02 3.21 -17.43
C VAL A 220 -19.35 2.47 -16.28
N ARG A 221 -18.11 2.00 -16.46
CA ARG A 221 -17.30 1.39 -15.40
C ARG A 221 -17.08 2.37 -14.24
N ARG A 222 -17.07 1.84 -13.01
CA ARG A 222 -16.78 2.58 -11.78
C ARG A 222 -15.29 2.91 -11.67
N SER A 223 -14.96 3.97 -10.95
CA SER A 223 -13.56 4.31 -10.59
C SER A 223 -13.34 4.18 -9.08
N THR A 224 -12.14 3.78 -8.65
CA THR A 224 -11.76 3.66 -7.24
C THR A 224 -11.64 5.01 -6.53
N GLY A 225 -11.81 5.03 -5.21
CA GLY A 225 -11.72 6.25 -4.40
C GLY A 225 -10.30 6.67 -4.01
N ARG A 226 -9.26 6.01 -4.53
CA ARG A 226 -7.84 6.34 -4.34
C ARG A 226 -7.06 5.98 -5.59
N ASN A 227 -6.00 6.73 -5.86
CA ASN A 227 -5.02 6.46 -6.90
C ASN A 227 -4.29 5.12 -6.63
N ALA A 228 -3.98 4.33 -7.66
CA ALA A 228 -3.30 3.05 -7.50
C ALA A 228 -1.78 3.26 -7.27
N PRO A 229 -1.22 2.85 -6.12
CA PRO A 229 0.22 2.95 -5.87
C PRO A 229 0.99 1.90 -6.68
N SER A 230 2.32 2.08 -6.81
CA SER A 230 3.16 1.10 -7.51
C SER A 230 3.24 -0.23 -6.76
N VAL A 231 3.16 -1.35 -7.51
CA VAL A 231 3.44 -2.70 -6.99
C VAL A 231 4.95 -3.05 -6.94
N ILE A 232 5.80 -2.23 -7.58
CA ILE A 232 7.25 -2.44 -7.58
C ILE A 232 7.79 -2.11 -6.18
N ASN A 233 8.64 -3.01 -5.63
CA ASN A 233 9.12 -2.99 -4.25
C ASN A 233 8.02 -3.13 -3.17
N ALA A 234 6.75 -3.37 -3.53
CA ALA A 234 5.65 -3.41 -2.55
C ALA A 234 5.74 -4.56 -1.55
N ALA A 235 6.47 -5.63 -1.89
CA ALA A 235 6.76 -6.75 -1.00
C ALA A 235 7.62 -6.38 0.22
N PHE A 236 8.32 -5.23 0.21
CA PHE A 236 9.04 -4.73 1.38
C PHE A 236 8.15 -3.97 2.39
N ASN A 237 6.92 -3.60 2.01
CA ASN A 237 6.03 -2.84 2.89
C ASN A 237 5.59 -3.67 4.11
N VAL A 238 5.57 -3.07 5.30
CA VAL A 238 5.00 -3.72 6.50
C VAL A 238 3.49 -3.88 6.39
N ARG A 239 2.80 -2.86 5.87
CA ARG A 239 1.37 -2.90 5.57
C ARG A 239 1.15 -2.34 4.18
N ASN A 240 0.22 -2.93 3.44
CA ASN A 240 -0.08 -2.52 2.08
C ASN A 240 -1.43 -1.77 2.00
N PHE A 241 -1.70 -1.17 0.84
CA PHE A 241 -2.64 -0.05 0.63
C PHE A 241 -2.19 1.27 1.27
N TRP A 242 -2.79 2.37 0.82
CA TRP A 242 -2.54 3.71 1.33
C TRP A 242 -2.87 3.90 2.81
N ASP A 243 -3.86 3.19 3.34
CA ASP A 243 -4.30 3.25 4.74
C ASP A 243 -3.76 2.10 5.61
N GLY A 244 -2.93 1.23 5.03
CA GLY A 244 -2.36 0.08 5.76
C GLY A 244 -3.38 -0.99 6.15
N ARG A 245 -4.60 -1.01 5.57
CA ARG A 245 -5.63 -1.99 5.94
C ARG A 245 -5.28 -3.43 5.55
N ALA A 246 -4.36 -3.63 4.60
CA ALA A 246 -3.80 -4.95 4.32
C ALA A 246 -2.75 -5.27 5.39
N ASN A 247 -3.12 -6.19 6.28
CA ASN A 247 -2.40 -6.51 7.49
C ASN A 247 -1.04 -7.15 7.19
N ASN A 248 -0.04 -6.87 8.03
CA ASN A 248 1.26 -7.54 8.00
C ASN A 248 1.15 -9.07 8.19
N VAL A 249 0.14 -9.51 8.93
CA VAL A 249 -0.14 -10.92 9.19
C VAL A 249 -1.15 -11.44 8.17
N PHE A 250 -0.71 -12.29 7.25
CA PHE A 250 -1.61 -12.94 6.29
C PHE A 250 -2.31 -14.15 6.91
N ASN A 251 -3.63 -14.19 6.75
CA ASN A 251 -4.50 -15.23 7.32
C ASN A 251 -4.93 -16.31 6.30
N GLY A 252 -4.47 -16.22 5.05
CA GLY A 252 -4.81 -17.17 3.98
C GLY A 252 -6.20 -16.98 3.35
N PHE A 253 -6.96 -15.95 3.75
CA PHE A 253 -8.38 -15.83 3.44
C PHE A 253 -8.82 -14.41 3.06
N SER A 254 -8.38 -13.38 3.78
CA SER A 254 -8.79 -11.99 3.62
C SER A 254 -7.66 -11.00 3.94
N PRO A 255 -7.79 -9.70 3.56
CA PRO A 255 -6.74 -8.71 3.79
C PRO A 255 -6.50 -8.33 5.26
N PHE A 256 -7.43 -8.68 6.16
CA PHE A 256 -7.50 -8.10 7.50
C PHE A 256 -6.67 -8.83 8.55
N GLY A 257 -5.97 -9.90 8.18
CA GLY A 257 -5.14 -10.68 9.09
C GLY A 257 -5.93 -11.27 10.26
N ASN A 258 -5.43 -11.13 11.48
CA ASN A 258 -6.08 -11.71 12.67
C ASN A 258 -7.46 -11.10 12.98
N ARG A 259 -7.74 -9.92 12.44
CA ARG A 259 -8.99 -9.18 12.69
C ARG A 259 -10.23 -9.85 12.11
N ASP A 260 -10.05 -10.69 11.09
CA ASP A 260 -11.13 -11.49 10.53
C ASP A 260 -11.44 -12.71 11.43
N PRO A 261 -12.61 -12.77 12.09
CA PRO A 261 -12.99 -13.85 12.98
C PRO A 261 -13.35 -15.16 12.24
N ASP A 262 -13.58 -15.10 10.94
CA ASP A 262 -13.93 -16.24 10.12
C ASP A 262 -12.78 -16.74 9.26
N ALA A 263 -11.65 -16.01 9.20
CA ALA A 263 -10.49 -16.42 8.43
C ALA A 263 -9.93 -17.77 8.87
N GLY A 264 -9.44 -18.54 7.89
CA GLY A 264 -8.76 -19.80 8.11
C GLY A 264 -8.62 -20.58 6.81
N ILE A 265 -7.66 -21.50 6.80
CA ILE A 265 -7.39 -22.37 5.66
C ILE A 265 -7.84 -23.80 5.98
N TYR A 266 -8.09 -24.59 4.96
CA TYR A 266 -8.44 -26.01 5.11
C TYR A 266 -7.20 -26.86 4.87
N VAL A 267 -6.82 -27.70 5.83
CA VAL A 267 -5.63 -28.56 5.73
C VAL A 267 -6.00 -30.00 6.00
N THR A 268 -5.38 -30.92 5.27
CA THR A 268 -5.41 -32.34 5.58
C THR A 268 -4.19 -32.71 6.43
N SER A 269 -4.22 -33.91 7.04
CA SER A 269 -3.05 -34.47 7.72
C SER A 269 -2.45 -35.60 6.90
N GLU A 270 -1.22 -36.00 7.21
CA GLU A 270 -0.57 -37.15 6.53
C GLU A 270 -1.40 -38.45 6.64
N ARG A 271 -2.24 -38.55 7.67
CA ARG A 271 -3.03 -39.76 7.97
C ARG A 271 -4.48 -39.68 7.51
N SER A 272 -4.93 -38.54 6.97
CA SER A 272 -6.34 -38.32 6.64
C SER A 272 -6.52 -37.34 5.49
N THR A 273 -7.32 -37.71 4.49
CA THR A 273 -7.76 -36.82 3.40
C THR A 273 -8.99 -35.98 3.78
N VAL A 274 -9.37 -35.95 5.06
CA VAL A 274 -10.42 -35.08 5.59
C VAL A 274 -9.81 -33.72 5.89
N ALA A 275 -10.27 -32.69 5.18
CA ALA A 275 -9.81 -31.32 5.41
C ALA A 275 -10.42 -30.76 6.70
N THR A 276 -9.59 -30.11 7.51
CA THR A 276 -9.99 -29.41 8.73
C THR A 276 -9.65 -27.94 8.61
N LYS A 277 -10.52 -27.05 9.10
CA LYS A 277 -10.25 -25.61 9.09
C LYS A 277 -9.31 -25.25 10.24
N VAL A 278 -8.22 -24.56 9.93
CA VAL A 278 -7.22 -24.09 10.89
C VAL A 278 -6.97 -22.59 10.70
N ARG A 279 -6.66 -21.90 11.80
CA ARG A 279 -6.22 -20.52 11.77
C ARG A 279 -4.79 -20.43 11.25
N LEU A 280 -4.56 -19.50 10.33
CA LEU A 280 -3.24 -19.16 9.82
C LEU A 280 -2.89 -17.73 10.22
N ALA A 281 -1.65 -17.51 10.59
CA ALA A 281 -1.07 -16.20 10.81
C ALA A 281 0.39 -16.23 10.31
N LEU A 282 0.62 -15.82 9.06
CA LEU A 282 1.96 -15.67 8.48
C LEU A 282 2.39 -14.21 8.61
N ASN A 283 3.44 -13.95 9.38
CA ASN A 283 3.99 -12.61 9.56
C ASN A 283 4.72 -12.15 8.29
N ASP A 284 4.82 -10.83 8.13
CA ASP A 284 5.62 -10.20 7.06
C ASP A 284 5.11 -10.59 5.66
N ALA A 285 3.78 -10.74 5.56
CA ALA A 285 3.06 -11.20 4.38
C ALA A 285 1.99 -10.19 3.92
N SER A 286 2.27 -8.90 4.07
CA SER A 286 1.31 -7.83 3.77
C SER A 286 0.92 -7.77 2.29
N ALA A 287 1.82 -8.15 1.37
CA ALA A 287 1.54 -8.26 -0.05
C ALA A 287 0.52 -9.39 -0.32
N ALA A 288 0.64 -10.55 0.34
CA ALA A 288 -0.35 -11.61 0.23
C ALA A 288 -1.71 -11.18 0.80
N SER A 289 -1.73 -10.45 1.92
CA SER A 289 -2.94 -9.84 2.47
C SER A 289 -3.59 -8.86 1.48
N GLN A 290 -2.80 -8.00 0.84
CA GLN A 290 -3.29 -7.04 -0.15
C GLN A 290 -3.89 -7.74 -1.37
N ALA A 291 -3.21 -8.77 -1.88
CA ALA A 291 -3.60 -9.47 -3.09
C ALA A 291 -4.98 -10.12 -2.98
N VAL A 292 -5.43 -10.48 -1.77
CA VAL A 292 -6.75 -11.07 -1.52
C VAL A 292 -7.87 -10.05 -1.27
N GLY A 293 -7.67 -8.77 -1.64
CA GLY A 293 -8.70 -7.74 -1.58
C GLY A 293 -9.36 -7.46 -2.94
N PRO A 294 -8.60 -6.92 -3.92
CA PRO A 294 -9.16 -6.40 -5.18
C PRO A 294 -10.01 -7.39 -5.99
N PRO A 295 -9.66 -8.70 -6.11
CA PRO A 295 -10.46 -9.65 -6.90
C PRO A 295 -11.91 -9.85 -6.41
N GLY A 296 -12.20 -9.57 -5.13
CA GLY A 296 -13.54 -9.62 -4.55
C GLY A 296 -14.26 -8.26 -4.48
N SER A 297 -13.60 -7.17 -4.86
CA SER A 297 -14.12 -5.81 -4.71
C SER A 297 -15.14 -5.47 -5.80
N PRO A 298 -16.34 -4.95 -5.44
CA PRO A 298 -17.40 -4.58 -6.39
C PRO A 298 -17.08 -3.35 -7.26
N VAL A 299 -16.04 -2.61 -6.88
CA VAL A 299 -15.59 -1.43 -7.63
C VAL A 299 -14.41 -1.77 -8.52
N GLU A 300 -13.48 -2.61 -8.02
CA GLU A 300 -12.23 -2.91 -8.72
C GLU A 300 -12.40 -4.01 -9.77
N MET A 301 -12.68 -5.27 -9.36
CA MET A 301 -12.55 -6.43 -10.25
C MET A 301 -13.77 -7.36 -10.29
N SER A 302 -14.69 -7.28 -9.34
CA SER A 302 -15.78 -8.25 -9.17
C SER A 302 -17.16 -7.64 -9.23
N CYS A 303 -18.15 -8.46 -9.51
CA CYS A 303 -19.54 -8.15 -9.19
C CYS A 303 -19.75 -8.30 -7.68
N GLY A 304 -20.64 -7.51 -7.10
CA GLY A 304 -21.00 -7.58 -5.69
C GLY A 304 -21.40 -8.99 -5.26
N GLY A 305 -20.78 -9.47 -4.17
CA GLY A 305 -21.08 -10.77 -3.56
C GLY A 305 -20.33 -11.98 -4.14
N ARG A 306 -19.44 -11.81 -5.12
CA ARG A 306 -18.55 -12.88 -5.59
C ARG A 306 -17.43 -13.13 -4.57
N THR A 307 -17.26 -14.37 -4.13
CA THR A 307 -16.24 -14.74 -3.13
C THR A 307 -14.99 -15.31 -3.77
N PHE A 308 -13.85 -15.32 -3.07
CA PHE A 308 -12.62 -15.97 -3.55
C PHE A 308 -12.79 -17.46 -3.88
N ALA A 309 -13.66 -18.16 -3.15
CA ALA A 309 -13.96 -19.56 -3.45
C ALA A 309 -14.71 -19.71 -4.79
N ASP A 310 -15.55 -18.73 -5.16
CA ASP A 310 -16.18 -18.67 -6.49
C ASP A 310 -15.14 -18.36 -7.58
N ILE A 311 -14.15 -17.50 -7.30
CA ILE A 311 -13.03 -17.25 -8.21
C ILE A 311 -12.26 -18.55 -8.45
N GLY A 312 -11.89 -19.27 -7.39
CA GLY A 312 -11.21 -20.55 -7.49
C GLY A 312 -12.01 -21.56 -8.33
N ARG A 313 -13.30 -21.69 -8.06
CA ARG A 313 -14.21 -22.56 -8.82
C ARG A 313 -14.18 -22.28 -10.33
N ARG A 314 -14.15 -21.02 -10.74
CA ARG A 314 -14.01 -20.63 -12.15
C ARG A 314 -12.60 -20.92 -12.70
N MET A 315 -11.58 -20.60 -11.91
CA MET A 315 -10.21 -20.52 -12.42
C MET A 315 -9.49 -21.86 -12.47
N LEU A 316 -9.74 -22.79 -11.54
CA LEU A 316 -8.92 -24.00 -11.37
C LEU A 316 -8.76 -24.82 -12.65
N ASP A 317 -9.83 -25.00 -13.42
CA ASP A 317 -9.81 -25.80 -14.65
C ASP A 317 -9.67 -24.95 -15.93
N THR A 318 -9.36 -23.65 -15.76
CA THR A 318 -9.07 -22.73 -16.86
C THR A 318 -7.57 -22.79 -17.21
N LEU A 319 -7.26 -22.75 -18.51
CA LEU A 319 -5.88 -22.61 -18.98
C LEU A 319 -5.34 -21.24 -18.58
N MET A 320 -4.12 -21.20 -18.04
CA MET A 320 -3.51 -19.93 -17.62
C MET A 320 -3.43 -18.93 -18.76
N LEU A 321 -3.77 -17.67 -18.47
CA LEU A 321 -3.63 -16.55 -19.40
C LEU A 321 -4.30 -16.81 -20.76
N LYS A 322 -5.42 -17.53 -20.81
CA LYS A 322 -6.00 -18.04 -22.08
C LYS A 322 -6.29 -16.94 -23.12
N GLN A 323 -6.49 -15.70 -22.67
CA GLN A 323 -6.77 -14.55 -23.54
C GLN A 323 -5.50 -13.79 -23.94
N GLN A 324 -4.38 -14.01 -23.26
CA GLN A 324 -3.15 -13.24 -23.37
C GLN A 324 -2.09 -13.98 -24.19
N ARG A 325 -1.34 -13.22 -24.95
CA ARG A 325 -0.10 -13.66 -25.60
C ARG A 325 1.06 -13.54 -24.61
N ILE A 326 1.96 -14.51 -24.67
CA ILE A 326 3.16 -14.56 -23.83
C ILE A 326 4.36 -14.52 -24.78
N SER A 327 5.36 -13.70 -24.47
CA SER A 327 6.62 -13.73 -25.23
C SER A 327 7.34 -15.05 -24.96
N SER A 328 7.93 -15.67 -25.98
CA SER A 328 8.76 -16.86 -25.78
C SER A 328 10.03 -16.58 -24.96
N SER A 329 10.42 -15.30 -24.88
CA SER A 329 11.54 -14.82 -24.06
C SER A 329 11.11 -14.17 -22.75
N ASP A 330 9.84 -14.28 -22.33
CA ASP A 330 9.41 -13.83 -21.00
C ASP A 330 10.23 -14.51 -19.89
N SER A 331 10.71 -13.73 -18.93
CA SER A 331 11.68 -14.16 -17.92
C SER A 331 11.15 -15.23 -16.97
N VAL A 332 9.84 -15.33 -16.82
CA VAL A 332 9.16 -16.25 -15.88
C VAL A 332 8.20 -17.18 -16.62
N LEU A 333 7.42 -16.65 -17.56
CA LEU A 333 6.39 -17.37 -18.31
C LEU A 333 6.93 -18.03 -19.60
N GLY A 334 8.16 -17.72 -20.02
CA GLY A 334 8.79 -18.27 -21.22
C GLY A 334 8.67 -19.81 -21.34
N PRO A 335 8.96 -20.59 -20.27
CA PRO A 335 8.83 -22.05 -20.28
C PRO A 335 7.42 -22.59 -20.57
N VAL A 336 6.37 -21.78 -20.37
CA VAL A 336 4.95 -22.16 -20.59
C VAL A 336 4.29 -21.34 -21.69
N SER A 337 5.05 -20.57 -22.46
CA SER A 337 4.56 -19.68 -23.52
C SER A 337 3.95 -20.40 -24.74
N GLY A 338 4.16 -21.71 -24.86
CA GLY A 338 3.70 -22.55 -25.97
C GLY A 338 2.18 -22.79 -26.03
N ALA A 339 1.76 -23.59 -27.02
CA ALA A 339 0.34 -23.83 -27.32
C ALA A 339 -0.40 -24.66 -26.25
N ARG A 340 0.30 -25.54 -25.53
CA ARG A 340 -0.28 -26.36 -24.45
C ARG A 340 0.08 -25.76 -23.09
N ARG A 341 -0.68 -24.76 -22.69
CA ARG A 341 -0.54 -24.13 -21.36
C ARG A 341 -1.13 -25.02 -20.27
N PRO A 342 -0.57 -25.01 -19.05
CA PRO A 342 -1.18 -25.70 -17.92
C PRO A 342 -2.45 -25.01 -17.45
N THR A 343 -3.31 -25.76 -16.78
CA THR A 343 -4.43 -25.24 -15.99
C THR A 343 -3.93 -24.65 -14.67
N TYR A 344 -4.70 -23.76 -14.05
CA TYR A 344 -4.37 -23.25 -12.72
C TYR A 344 -4.31 -24.35 -11.65
N ARG A 345 -5.11 -25.41 -11.79
CA ARG A 345 -5.03 -26.59 -10.93
C ARG A 345 -3.67 -27.28 -11.02
N GLU A 346 -3.14 -27.46 -12.23
CA GLU A 346 -1.80 -28.04 -12.42
C GLU A 346 -0.71 -27.12 -11.85
N LEU A 347 -0.81 -25.81 -12.09
CA LEU A 347 0.12 -24.84 -11.52
C LEU A 347 0.12 -24.85 -9.99
N ILE A 348 -1.06 -24.86 -9.36
CA ILE A 348 -1.19 -24.93 -7.89
C ILE A 348 -0.58 -26.23 -7.35
N LYS A 349 -0.83 -27.37 -7.99
CA LYS A 349 -0.24 -28.66 -7.58
C LYS A 349 1.28 -28.68 -7.69
N ASN A 350 1.84 -27.97 -8.67
CA ASN A 350 3.28 -27.85 -8.84
C ASN A 350 3.92 -26.87 -7.84
N ALA A 351 3.17 -25.85 -7.42
CA ALA A 351 3.66 -24.78 -6.54
C ALA A 351 3.49 -25.08 -5.05
N PHE A 352 2.41 -25.76 -4.63
CA PHE A 352 1.98 -25.83 -3.23
C PHE A 352 1.85 -27.26 -2.69
N GLN A 353 2.11 -27.40 -1.38
CA GLN A 353 2.08 -28.67 -0.67
C GLN A 353 0.74 -29.41 -0.80
N PRO A 354 0.72 -30.74 -1.02
CA PRO A 354 -0.50 -31.53 -1.21
C PRO A 354 -1.54 -31.39 -0.11
N ARG A 355 -1.10 -31.17 1.14
CA ARG A 355 -1.98 -31.01 2.31
C ARG A 355 -2.99 -29.86 2.17
N LEU A 356 -2.74 -28.93 1.24
CA LEU A 356 -3.57 -27.76 0.98
C LEU A 356 -4.66 -28.01 -0.07
N TRP A 357 -4.64 -29.15 -0.77
CA TRP A 357 -5.56 -29.40 -1.88
C TRP A 357 -5.97 -30.86 -2.12
N ASN A 358 -5.44 -31.84 -1.36
CA ASN A 358 -5.66 -33.27 -1.58
C ASN A 358 -6.89 -33.87 -0.88
N ALA A 359 -7.76 -33.05 -0.26
CA ALA A 359 -8.95 -33.56 0.40
C ALA A 359 -9.95 -34.17 -0.61
N THR A 360 -10.60 -35.25 -0.19
CA THR A 360 -11.63 -35.94 -1.00
C THR A 360 -13.05 -35.47 -0.70
N GLN A 361 -13.25 -34.82 0.45
CA GLN A 361 -14.53 -34.24 0.85
C GLN A 361 -14.67 -32.78 0.41
N ASN A 362 -15.91 -32.33 0.25
CA ASN A 362 -16.21 -30.91 0.19
C ASN A 362 -16.13 -30.28 1.58
N VAL A 363 -15.79 -29.00 1.62
CA VAL A 363 -15.82 -28.13 2.79
C VAL A 363 -16.92 -27.07 2.65
N SER A 364 -17.37 -26.51 3.76
CA SER A 364 -18.38 -25.45 3.76
C SER A 364 -17.73 -24.08 3.92
N VAL A 365 -17.95 -23.17 2.96
CA VAL A 365 -17.55 -21.76 2.99
C VAL A 365 -18.80 -20.92 2.80
N GLY A 366 -19.12 -20.05 3.76
CA GLY A 366 -20.35 -19.23 3.72
C GLY A 366 -21.63 -20.07 3.55
N GLY A 367 -21.66 -21.29 4.11
CA GLY A 367 -22.78 -22.23 4.02
C GLY A 367 -22.89 -23.00 2.70
N ALA A 368 -21.98 -22.79 1.74
CA ALA A 368 -21.98 -23.47 0.44
C ALA A 368 -20.83 -24.49 0.33
N PRO A 369 -21.04 -25.62 -0.38
CA PRO A 369 -20.01 -26.64 -0.56
C PRO A 369 -18.97 -26.21 -1.59
N TYR A 370 -17.69 -26.39 -1.27
CA TYR A 370 -16.54 -26.19 -2.15
C TYR A 370 -15.54 -27.34 -2.01
N THR A 371 -14.74 -27.60 -3.04
CA THR A 371 -13.54 -28.42 -2.86
C THR A 371 -12.54 -27.70 -1.96
N GLN A 372 -11.62 -28.42 -1.33
CA GLN A 372 -10.56 -27.78 -0.54
C GLN A 372 -9.75 -26.77 -1.36
N MET A 373 -9.44 -27.09 -2.61
CA MET A 373 -8.65 -26.22 -3.48
C MET A 373 -9.39 -24.93 -3.85
N GLU A 374 -10.72 -24.99 -4.03
CA GLU A 374 -11.57 -23.79 -4.20
C GLU A 374 -11.59 -22.95 -2.92
N ALA A 375 -11.79 -23.59 -1.76
CA ALA A 375 -11.84 -22.89 -0.47
C ALA A 375 -10.50 -22.23 -0.08
N ASN A 376 -9.38 -22.87 -0.44
CA ASN A 376 -8.02 -22.35 -0.24
C ASN A 376 -7.51 -21.51 -1.41
N PHE A 377 -8.32 -21.22 -2.42
CA PHE A 377 -7.91 -20.34 -3.50
C PHE A 377 -7.34 -18.98 -3.05
N PRO A 378 -7.87 -18.28 -2.02
CA PRO A 378 -7.25 -17.04 -1.54
C PRO A 378 -5.84 -17.25 -0.98
N LEU A 379 -5.56 -18.38 -0.32
CA LEU A 379 -4.21 -18.74 0.14
C LEU A 379 -3.24 -18.88 -1.04
N PHE A 380 -3.62 -19.65 -2.06
CA PHE A 380 -2.78 -19.87 -3.24
C PHE A 380 -2.56 -18.57 -4.01
N PHE A 381 -3.61 -17.78 -4.18
CA PHE A 381 -3.56 -16.48 -4.86
C PHE A 381 -2.64 -15.51 -4.11
N GLY A 382 -2.88 -15.27 -2.82
CA GLY A 382 -2.10 -14.32 -2.02
C GLY A 382 -0.62 -14.66 -1.97
N LEU A 383 -0.26 -15.91 -1.65
CA LEU A 383 1.14 -16.33 -1.57
C LEU A 383 1.84 -16.30 -2.94
N ALA A 384 1.16 -16.72 -4.01
CA ALA A 384 1.74 -16.69 -5.36
C ALA A 384 1.98 -15.26 -5.84
N ILE A 385 1.03 -14.35 -5.63
CA ILE A 385 1.19 -12.92 -5.97
C ILE A 385 2.32 -12.31 -5.14
N GLN A 386 2.38 -12.52 -3.83
CA GLN A 386 3.49 -12.02 -3.01
C GLN A 386 4.84 -12.53 -3.50
N MET A 387 4.95 -13.81 -3.87
CA MET A 387 6.21 -14.36 -4.39
C MET A 387 6.60 -13.72 -5.73
N TYR A 388 5.63 -13.40 -6.60
CA TYR A 388 5.89 -12.66 -7.83
C TYR A 388 6.30 -11.21 -7.55
N GLU A 389 5.56 -10.49 -6.70
CA GLU A 389 5.87 -9.11 -6.32
C GLU A 389 7.22 -9.00 -5.60
N ALA A 390 7.63 -10.04 -4.86
CA ALA A 390 8.97 -10.12 -4.27
C ALA A 390 10.10 -10.22 -5.30
N THR A 391 9.80 -10.51 -6.57
CA THR A 391 10.77 -10.40 -7.67
C THR A 391 10.84 -9.01 -8.29
N LEU A 392 9.82 -8.17 -8.08
CA LEU A 392 9.70 -6.83 -8.69
C LEU A 392 10.54 -5.81 -7.89
N VAL A 393 11.84 -6.06 -7.81
CA VAL A 393 12.80 -5.23 -7.06
C VAL A 393 13.57 -4.32 -8.02
N SER A 394 13.43 -3.00 -7.86
CA SER A 394 14.06 -1.99 -8.73
C SER A 394 15.34 -1.43 -8.11
N ASP A 395 16.37 -2.27 -8.04
CA ASP A 395 17.65 -2.05 -7.36
C ASP A 395 18.82 -1.64 -8.28
N GLN A 396 18.52 -1.14 -9.48
CA GLN A 396 19.51 -0.69 -10.47
C GLN A 396 19.27 0.76 -10.92
N ALA A 397 18.65 1.58 -10.08
CA ALA A 397 18.59 3.02 -10.32
C ALA A 397 19.99 3.65 -10.15
N PRO A 398 20.29 4.79 -10.79
CA PRO A 398 21.60 5.44 -10.66
C PRO A 398 22.03 5.73 -9.22
N ILE A 399 21.09 6.02 -8.31
CA ILE A 399 21.37 6.17 -6.88
C ILE A 399 22.01 4.91 -6.26
N ASP A 400 21.61 3.71 -6.71
CA ASP A 400 22.13 2.46 -6.16
C ASP A 400 23.62 2.28 -6.48
N ALA A 401 24.04 2.64 -7.70
CA ALA A 401 25.44 2.62 -8.12
C ALA A 401 26.25 3.74 -7.43
N TYR A 402 25.66 4.94 -7.31
CA TYR A 402 26.28 6.07 -6.62
C TYR A 402 26.60 5.77 -5.16
N LEU A 403 25.63 5.19 -4.43
CA LEU A 403 25.81 4.80 -3.01
C LEU A 403 26.78 3.60 -2.84
N GLN A 404 27.07 2.86 -3.92
CA GLN A 404 28.10 1.82 -3.94
C GLN A 404 29.49 2.33 -4.35
N GLY A 405 29.65 3.65 -4.54
CA GLY A 405 30.93 4.30 -4.83
C GLY A 405 31.16 4.68 -6.30
N ASP A 406 30.23 4.36 -7.21
CA ASP A 406 30.28 4.89 -8.58
C ASP A 406 29.68 6.29 -8.63
N HIS A 407 30.47 7.27 -8.21
CA HIS A 407 30.07 8.67 -8.21
C HIS A 407 29.86 9.27 -9.61
N THR A 408 30.11 8.51 -10.69
CA THR A 408 29.82 8.94 -12.07
C THR A 408 28.40 8.56 -12.53
N ALA A 409 27.69 7.71 -11.79
CA ALA A 409 26.32 7.30 -12.09
C ALA A 409 25.32 8.48 -12.04
N MET A 410 25.63 9.53 -11.28
CA MET A 410 24.83 10.75 -11.18
C MET A 410 25.70 11.98 -11.48
N ASN A 411 25.14 12.92 -12.24
CA ASN A 411 25.79 14.20 -12.54
C ASN A 411 25.67 15.18 -11.36
N ALA A 412 26.34 16.33 -11.47
CA ALA A 412 26.38 17.34 -10.40
C ALA A 412 24.98 17.86 -9.99
N GLN A 413 24.06 18.03 -10.94
CA GLN A 413 22.69 18.49 -10.65
C GLN A 413 21.89 17.44 -9.86
N GLN A 414 22.02 16.16 -10.22
CA GLN A 414 21.37 15.07 -9.51
C GLN A 414 21.93 14.91 -8.10
N VAL A 415 23.25 15.07 -7.92
CA VAL A 415 23.90 15.06 -6.61
C VAL A 415 23.44 16.23 -5.75
N GLU A 416 23.30 17.42 -6.33
CA GLU A 416 22.72 18.58 -5.64
C GLU A 416 21.28 18.31 -5.20
N GLY A 417 20.46 17.74 -6.07
CA GLY A 417 19.10 17.31 -5.73
C GLY A 417 19.07 16.29 -4.59
N MET A 418 19.99 15.33 -4.58
CA MET A 418 20.14 14.37 -3.47
C MET A 418 20.54 15.05 -2.16
N ASN A 419 21.45 16.03 -2.19
CA ASN A 419 21.86 16.77 -0.99
C ASN A 419 20.70 17.62 -0.44
N LEU A 420 19.92 18.26 -1.31
CA LEU A 420 18.70 18.96 -0.93
C LEU A 420 17.68 18.00 -0.31
N PHE A 421 17.53 16.80 -0.87
CA PHE A 421 16.63 15.76 -0.37
C PHE A 421 16.99 15.33 1.06
N LEU A 422 18.29 15.19 1.35
CA LEU A 422 18.84 14.83 2.65
C LEU A 422 18.85 15.99 3.66
N GLY A 423 18.92 17.23 3.17
CA GLY A 423 19.10 18.43 3.98
C GLY A 423 17.88 19.35 3.94
N LYS A 424 17.99 20.45 3.18
CA LYS A 424 17.03 21.56 3.16
C LYS A 424 15.58 21.12 2.86
N GLY A 425 15.40 20.13 1.99
CA GLY A 425 14.11 19.59 1.61
C GLY A 425 13.49 18.64 2.64
N LYS A 426 14.28 18.13 3.59
CA LYS A 426 13.86 17.19 4.66
C LYS A 426 13.16 15.91 4.19
N CYS A 427 13.23 15.59 2.90
CA CYS A 427 12.47 14.50 2.29
C CYS A 427 12.83 13.14 2.91
N VAL A 428 14.10 12.95 3.27
CA VAL A 428 14.62 11.72 3.89
C VAL A 428 13.96 11.38 5.24
N ASN A 429 13.38 12.36 5.94
CA ASN A 429 12.73 12.13 7.24
C ASN A 429 11.52 11.19 7.12
N CYS A 430 10.87 11.15 5.95
CA CYS A 430 9.78 10.22 5.64
C CYS A 430 10.19 9.18 4.59
N HIS A 431 11.09 9.55 3.68
CA HIS A 431 11.53 8.74 2.53
C HIS A 431 12.97 8.26 2.69
N GLY A 432 13.29 7.65 3.84
CA GLY A 432 14.62 7.13 4.14
C GLY A 432 14.87 5.70 3.67
N GLY A 433 16.08 5.22 3.97
CA GLY A 433 16.49 3.83 3.77
C GLY A 433 16.73 3.45 2.31
N ALA A 434 16.76 2.15 2.05
CA ALA A 434 17.00 1.61 0.72
C ALA A 434 15.76 1.72 -0.18
N GLU A 435 14.57 1.59 0.39
CA GLU A 435 13.30 1.61 -0.32
C GLU A 435 12.76 3.03 -0.55
N LEU A 436 13.41 4.07 -0.03
CA LEU A 436 12.93 5.48 -0.07
C LEU A 436 11.54 5.64 0.54
N THR A 437 11.31 4.94 1.65
CA THR A 437 10.10 4.98 2.48
C THR A 437 10.40 4.41 3.86
N ASN A 438 9.88 5.07 4.90
CA ASN A 438 9.98 4.55 6.27
C ASN A 438 8.93 3.45 6.56
N ALA A 439 8.02 3.13 5.63
CA ALA A 439 6.95 2.14 5.83
C ALA A 439 7.33 0.69 5.43
N ALA A 440 8.62 0.42 5.23
CA ALA A 440 9.13 -0.82 4.64
C ALA A 440 10.10 -1.57 5.57
N SER A 441 11.21 -2.10 5.03
CA SER A 441 12.11 -3.05 5.67
C SER A 441 12.59 -2.66 7.07
N ARG A 442 12.82 -1.36 7.34
CA ARG A 442 13.15 -0.88 8.69
C ARG A 442 12.15 -1.36 9.73
N LEU A 443 10.86 -1.17 9.47
CA LEU A 443 9.78 -1.53 10.39
C LEU A 443 9.42 -3.04 10.37
N LEU A 444 9.97 -3.80 9.41
CA LEU A 444 10.01 -5.26 9.47
C LEU A 444 11.09 -5.73 10.46
N MET A 445 12.29 -5.14 10.37
CA MET A 445 13.45 -5.51 11.19
C MET A 445 13.38 -4.97 12.63
N HIS A 446 12.68 -3.85 12.83
CA HIS A 446 12.49 -3.17 14.11
C HIS A 446 11.00 -3.05 14.45
N PRO A 447 10.30 -4.17 14.75
CA PRO A 447 8.85 -4.15 14.96
C PRO A 447 8.38 -3.30 16.14
N ARG A 448 9.28 -2.96 17.09
CA ARG A 448 9.01 -2.08 18.23
C ARG A 448 8.91 -0.60 17.85
N GLU A 449 9.42 -0.21 16.67
CA GLU A 449 9.36 1.14 16.12
C GLU A 449 8.09 1.38 15.28
N ARG A 450 7.15 0.42 15.22
CA ARG A 450 5.91 0.54 14.43
C ARG A 450 4.95 1.59 14.98
N ILE A 451 5.07 1.91 16.26
CA ILE A 451 4.38 3.01 16.93
C ILE A 451 5.47 3.95 17.41
N GLU A 452 5.26 5.24 17.24
CA GLU A 452 6.23 6.24 17.67
C GLU A 452 5.57 7.47 18.29
N ARG A 453 6.39 8.29 18.96
CA ARG A 453 5.98 9.63 19.42
C ARG A 453 6.53 10.71 18.50
N MET A 454 5.71 11.70 18.22
CA MET A 454 6.17 12.94 17.59
C MET A 454 5.51 14.17 18.23
N VAL A 455 6.20 15.30 18.18
CA VAL A 455 5.62 16.61 18.46
C VAL A 455 5.02 17.12 17.16
N MET A 456 3.70 17.28 17.11
CA MET A 456 2.97 17.69 15.91
C MET A 456 3.19 19.17 15.57
N ALA A 457 2.70 19.61 14.41
CA ALA A 457 2.76 21.02 14.01
C ALA A 457 2.05 21.99 14.97
N ASP A 458 1.10 21.52 15.79
CA ASP A 458 0.45 22.31 16.86
C ASP A 458 1.24 22.31 18.19
N ASN A 459 2.46 21.77 18.16
CA ASN A 459 3.39 21.66 19.28
C ASN A 459 2.91 20.76 20.43
N LEU A 460 1.97 19.85 20.16
CA LEU A 460 1.50 18.85 21.10
C LEU A 460 2.06 17.47 20.75
N THR A 461 2.44 16.70 21.77
CA THR A 461 2.96 15.34 21.59
C THR A 461 1.82 14.34 21.35
N THR A 462 1.99 13.48 20.36
CA THR A 462 1.05 12.42 19.98
C THR A 462 1.75 11.08 19.85
N LEU A 463 0.97 10.00 19.85
CA LEU A 463 1.36 8.74 19.22
C LEU A 463 0.93 8.70 17.75
N TYR A 464 1.66 7.96 16.92
CA TYR A 464 1.33 7.70 15.53
C TYR A 464 1.90 6.35 15.07
N ASP A 465 1.40 5.83 13.95
CA ASP A 465 1.98 4.63 13.32
C ASP A 465 3.17 5.06 12.46
N ASN A 466 4.37 4.58 12.74
CA ASN A 466 5.57 4.97 11.99
C ASN A 466 5.44 4.58 10.50
N GLY A 467 5.90 5.45 9.60
CA GLY A 467 5.71 5.33 8.16
C GLY A 467 4.33 5.76 7.64
N PHE A 468 3.47 6.34 8.48
CA PHE A 468 2.17 6.91 8.08
C PHE A 468 2.07 8.36 8.54
N TYR A 469 1.80 9.27 7.60
CA TYR A 469 1.81 10.71 7.87
C TYR A 469 0.64 11.42 7.19
N ASN A 470 0.16 12.49 7.81
CA ASN A 470 -0.78 13.42 7.21
C ASN A 470 -0.02 14.69 6.80
N THR A 471 0.22 14.83 5.50
CA THR A 471 0.94 15.96 4.91
C THR A 471 -0.01 17.10 4.49
N GLY A 472 -1.31 16.98 4.75
CA GLY A 472 -2.30 17.99 4.36
C GLY A 472 -2.58 18.03 2.86
N VAL A 473 -2.47 16.92 2.14
CA VAL A 473 -2.85 16.82 0.70
C VAL A 473 -4.33 17.14 0.50
N ARG A 474 -5.20 16.70 1.42
CA ARG A 474 -6.62 17.01 1.47
C ARG A 474 -7.12 17.03 2.91
N PRO A 475 -8.31 17.61 3.16
CA PRO A 475 -8.94 17.55 4.46
C PRO A 475 -9.13 16.12 4.97
N THR A 476 -8.85 15.91 6.25
CA THR A 476 -9.01 14.62 6.92
C THR A 476 -10.47 14.15 6.94
N SER A 477 -11.43 15.08 6.96
CA SER A 477 -12.86 14.77 6.88
C SER A 477 -13.29 14.14 5.54
N GLU A 478 -12.49 14.26 4.48
CA GLU A 478 -12.78 13.65 3.18
C GLU A 478 -12.28 12.21 3.07
N ASP A 479 -11.23 11.84 3.81
CA ASP A 479 -10.68 10.49 3.87
C ASP A 479 -9.88 10.29 5.17
N LEU A 480 -10.45 9.50 6.10
CA LEU A 480 -9.81 9.20 7.39
C LEU A 480 -8.56 8.33 7.27
N ALA A 481 -8.36 7.66 6.13
CA ALA A 481 -7.19 6.82 5.88
C ALA A 481 -6.94 5.78 6.99
N LEU A 482 -5.74 5.76 7.57
CA LEU A 482 -5.35 4.89 8.67
C LEU A 482 -6.27 5.02 9.91
N GLY A 483 -6.95 6.15 10.07
CA GLY A 483 -8.00 6.39 11.07
C GLY A 483 -9.28 5.59 10.85
N GLY A 484 -9.38 4.78 9.81
CA GLY A 484 -10.49 3.85 9.62
C GLY A 484 -10.51 2.65 10.58
N ALA A 485 -11.59 1.89 10.49
CA ALA A 485 -11.76 0.60 11.16
C ALA A 485 -12.28 -0.44 10.16
N ASP A 486 -12.05 -1.72 10.45
CA ASP A 486 -12.60 -2.81 9.64
C ASP A 486 -14.10 -3.04 9.91
N ALA A 487 -14.68 -3.99 9.18
CA ALA A 487 -16.10 -4.32 9.28
C ALA A 487 -16.54 -4.85 10.65
N TRP A 488 -15.61 -5.26 11.51
CA TRP A 488 -15.87 -5.74 12.87
C TRP A 488 -15.58 -4.67 13.93
N GLY A 489 -15.21 -3.46 13.52
CA GLY A 489 -14.93 -2.33 14.40
C GLY A 489 -13.50 -2.31 14.95
N ASN A 490 -12.58 -3.14 14.45
CA ASN A 490 -11.18 -3.07 14.89
C ASN A 490 -10.47 -1.90 14.16
N PRO A 491 -9.75 -1.02 14.87
CA PRO A 491 -8.99 0.05 14.24
C PRO A 491 -7.90 -0.48 13.29
N TRP A 492 -7.67 0.21 12.17
CA TRP A 492 -6.55 -0.13 11.30
C TRP A 492 -5.20 0.26 11.88
N SER A 493 -5.14 1.43 12.52
CA SER A 493 -3.99 1.93 13.27
C SER A 493 -3.56 0.99 14.41
N PHE A 494 -2.26 0.75 14.50
CA PHE A 494 -1.63 0.10 15.64
C PHE A 494 -1.62 1.01 16.87
N THR A 495 -1.45 2.31 16.70
CA THR A 495 -1.57 3.29 17.78
C THR A 495 -2.94 3.29 18.46
N ARG A 496 -4.05 3.25 17.70
CA ARG A 496 -5.39 3.17 18.30
C ARG A 496 -5.64 1.85 19.02
N GLN A 497 -5.09 0.77 18.49
CA GLN A 497 -5.10 -0.52 19.18
C GLN A 497 -4.27 -0.43 20.47
N TYR A 498 -3.09 0.18 20.46
CA TYR A 498 -2.30 0.38 21.68
C TYR A 498 -3.01 1.24 22.72
N ASN A 499 -3.71 2.30 22.31
CA ASN A 499 -4.59 3.08 23.19
C ASN A 499 -5.68 2.22 23.85
N THR A 500 -6.24 1.25 23.12
CA THR A 500 -7.16 0.26 23.70
C THR A 500 -6.48 -0.59 24.78
N VAL A 501 -5.23 -1.03 24.56
CA VAL A 501 -4.45 -1.80 25.56
C VAL A 501 -4.18 -0.97 26.81
N LEU A 502 -3.80 0.31 26.67
CA LEU A 502 -3.53 1.20 27.79
C LEU A 502 -4.75 1.38 28.70
N GLN A 503 -5.96 1.33 28.14
CA GLN A 503 -7.22 1.42 28.87
C GLN A 503 -7.68 0.06 29.43
N GLY A 504 -6.83 -0.98 29.39
CA GLY A 504 -7.13 -2.32 29.89
C GLY A 504 -7.93 -3.20 28.91
N GLY A 505 -8.11 -2.75 27.66
CA GLY A 505 -8.73 -3.53 26.59
C GLY A 505 -7.80 -4.59 25.98
N ARG A 506 -8.32 -5.32 25.00
CA ARG A 506 -7.57 -6.32 24.23
C ARG A 506 -7.53 -5.92 22.76
N THR A 507 -6.44 -6.27 22.08
CA THR A 507 -6.26 -6.04 20.65
C THR A 507 -6.18 -7.36 19.90
N VAL A 508 -6.52 -7.31 18.61
CA VAL A 508 -6.54 -8.51 17.77
C VAL A 508 -5.20 -8.71 17.06
N ASP A 509 -4.51 -7.63 16.73
CA ASP A 509 -3.16 -7.71 16.17
C ASP A 509 -2.10 -7.87 17.26
N PRO A 510 -1.01 -8.61 16.95
CA PRO A 510 0.15 -8.65 17.83
C PRO A 510 0.85 -7.30 17.84
N LEU A 511 0.91 -6.67 19.01
CA LEU A 511 1.60 -5.40 19.24
C LEU A 511 2.72 -5.63 20.25
N ASP A 512 3.96 -5.41 19.81
CA ASP A 512 5.13 -5.29 20.68
C ASP A 512 5.52 -3.82 20.71
N VAL A 513 5.34 -3.16 21.86
CA VAL A 513 5.55 -1.72 22.03
C VAL A 513 6.52 -1.51 23.16
N ASP A 514 7.61 -0.81 22.86
CA ASP A 514 8.61 -0.40 23.83
C ASP A 514 8.72 1.13 23.80
N VAL A 515 8.08 1.80 24.75
CA VAL A 515 8.06 3.28 24.80
C VAL A 515 9.43 3.90 25.05
N CYS A 516 10.43 3.08 25.40
CA CYS A 516 11.82 3.49 25.56
C CYS A 516 12.55 3.58 24.22
N THR A 517 12.05 2.95 23.16
CA THR A 517 12.62 3.10 21.81
C THR A 517 12.13 4.35 21.11
N PHE A 518 11.16 5.06 21.69
CA PHE A 518 10.53 6.19 21.02
C PHE A 518 11.48 7.38 20.88
N GLU A 519 11.58 7.93 19.67
CA GLU A 519 12.52 8.99 19.33
C GLU A 519 12.23 10.29 20.10
N ALA A 520 10.94 10.65 20.24
CA ALA A 520 10.54 11.80 21.05
C ALA A 520 10.30 11.39 22.52
N PRO A 521 10.92 12.07 23.51
CA PRO A 521 10.65 11.82 24.92
C PRO A 521 9.25 12.34 25.32
N LEU A 522 8.67 11.76 26.38
CA LEU A 522 7.40 12.26 26.94
C LEU A 522 7.57 13.66 27.56
N SER A 523 8.69 13.85 28.25
CA SER A 523 9.18 15.14 28.74
C SER A 523 10.67 15.01 29.06
N ALA A 524 11.39 16.13 29.14
CA ALA A 524 12.79 16.15 29.58
C ALA A 524 13.00 15.54 30.98
N ALA A 525 11.97 15.48 31.83
CA ALA A 525 12.02 14.94 33.19
C ALA A 525 11.67 13.44 33.28
N ILE A 526 11.16 12.84 32.21
CA ILE A 526 10.75 11.43 32.16
C ILE A 526 11.25 10.84 30.83
N PRO A 527 12.55 10.48 30.75
CA PRO A 527 13.17 10.13 29.47
C PRO A 527 12.58 8.85 28.87
N CYS A 528 12.24 7.85 29.69
CA CYS A 528 11.63 6.61 29.23
C CYS A 528 11.16 5.75 30.43
N ASP A 529 9.97 6.01 30.96
CA ASP A 529 9.41 5.12 31.97
C ASP A 529 8.42 4.13 31.33
N ALA A 530 8.92 2.92 31.01
CA ALA A 530 8.10 1.81 30.50
C ALA A 530 7.02 1.33 31.50
N THR A 531 7.06 1.78 32.75
CA THR A 531 6.05 1.48 33.77
C THR A 531 4.89 2.47 33.77
N LEU A 532 5.02 3.63 33.12
CA LEU A 532 3.92 4.59 32.95
C LEU A 532 2.91 4.07 31.93
N LYS A 533 1.87 3.40 32.44
CA LYS A 533 0.64 3.13 31.70
C LYS A 533 -0.40 4.17 32.11
N PRO A 534 -0.63 5.24 31.32
CA PRO A 534 -1.61 6.24 31.70
C PRO A 534 -3.01 5.60 31.78
N ASN A 535 -3.81 6.04 32.75
CA ASN A 535 -5.19 5.59 32.91
C ASN A 535 -6.13 6.12 31.81
N VAL A 536 -5.66 7.08 31.02
CA VAL A 536 -6.32 7.63 29.83
C VAL A 536 -5.44 7.34 28.61
N GLY A 537 -6.04 7.06 27.45
CA GLY A 537 -5.29 6.91 26.21
C GLY A 537 -4.46 8.16 25.88
N PHE A 538 -3.39 7.99 25.12
CA PHE A 538 -2.66 9.11 24.54
C PHE A 538 -3.45 9.71 23.37
N ARG A 539 -3.24 11.00 23.10
CA ARG A 539 -3.61 11.56 21.81
C ARG A 539 -2.94 10.73 20.70
N ASP A 540 -3.70 10.39 19.67
CA ASP A 540 -3.18 9.80 18.44
C ASP A 540 -3.45 10.69 17.22
N SER A 541 -2.53 10.66 16.26
CA SER A 541 -2.56 11.46 15.04
C SER A 541 -2.56 10.57 13.81
N VAL A 542 -3.59 9.74 13.68
CA VAL A 542 -3.70 8.73 12.61
C VAL A 542 -4.80 9.04 11.58
N ASP A 543 -5.70 9.97 11.88
CA ASP A 543 -6.72 10.39 10.91
C ASP A 543 -6.07 11.20 9.78
N GLY A 544 -6.37 10.81 8.54
CA GLY A 544 -5.80 11.40 7.34
C GLY A 544 -4.32 11.02 7.14
N ALA A 545 -3.79 10.10 7.95
CA ALA A 545 -2.44 9.59 7.80
C ALA A 545 -2.40 8.47 6.76
N PHE A 546 -1.50 8.61 5.79
CA PHE A 546 -1.31 7.66 4.71
C PHE A 546 0.10 7.07 4.73
N LYS A 547 0.22 5.82 4.30
CA LYS A 547 1.50 5.14 4.15
C LYS A 547 2.41 5.95 3.24
N THR A 548 3.64 6.21 3.67
CA THR A 548 4.65 6.84 2.82
C THR A 548 4.96 5.94 1.63
N PRO A 549 4.72 6.39 0.38
CA PRO A 549 5.04 5.60 -0.80
C PRO A 549 6.56 5.58 -1.03
N THR A 550 7.07 4.53 -1.66
CA THR A 550 8.44 4.54 -2.19
C THR A 550 8.57 5.62 -3.27
N LEU A 551 9.72 6.31 -3.32
CA LEU A 551 10.06 7.23 -4.40
C LEU A 551 10.88 6.58 -5.52
N ARG A 552 11.12 5.27 -5.47
CA ARG A 552 11.73 4.55 -6.59
C ARG A 552 10.82 4.59 -7.80
N ASN A 553 11.38 4.92 -8.95
CA ASN A 553 10.67 5.09 -10.23
C ASN A 553 9.57 6.18 -10.21
N ILE A 554 9.64 7.14 -9.28
CA ILE A 554 8.60 8.18 -9.11
C ILE A 554 8.35 9.00 -10.39
N ALA A 555 9.32 9.08 -11.29
CA ALA A 555 9.15 9.71 -12.61
C ALA A 555 8.04 9.07 -13.48
N LEU A 556 7.75 7.78 -13.25
CA LEU A 556 6.89 6.95 -14.10
C LEU A 556 5.54 6.61 -13.45
N THR A 557 5.30 7.09 -12.23
CA THR A 557 4.18 6.64 -11.37
C THR A 557 3.18 7.73 -11.05
N GLY A 558 3.12 8.78 -11.87
CA GLY A 558 2.05 9.77 -11.81
C GLY A 558 0.68 9.21 -12.24
N PRO A 559 -0.43 9.90 -11.92
CA PRO A 559 -0.49 11.13 -11.12
C PRO A 559 -0.18 10.87 -9.64
N TYR A 560 0.20 11.91 -8.91
CA TYR A 560 0.82 11.79 -7.59
C TYR A 560 -0.17 11.96 -6.42
N PHE A 561 0.24 11.44 -5.26
CA PHE A 561 -0.52 11.30 -4.01
C PHE A 561 -1.64 10.27 -4.04
N HIS A 562 -2.17 9.93 -2.86
CA HIS A 562 -3.26 8.95 -2.69
C HIS A 562 -4.54 9.30 -3.46
N ASN A 563 -4.70 10.56 -3.88
CA ASN A 563 -5.84 11.06 -4.64
C ASN A 563 -5.51 11.40 -6.11
N GLY A 564 -4.26 11.23 -6.54
CA GLY A 564 -3.82 11.56 -7.90
C GLY A 564 -3.98 13.04 -8.25
N SER A 565 -3.82 13.96 -7.29
CA SER A 565 -4.13 15.40 -7.46
C SER A 565 -3.10 16.22 -8.21
N ARG A 566 -1.92 15.66 -8.52
CA ARG A 566 -0.82 16.34 -9.23
C ARG A 566 -0.37 15.50 -10.43
N ALA A 567 -0.09 16.15 -11.55
CA ALA A 567 0.38 15.47 -12.76
C ALA A 567 1.91 15.51 -12.93
N THR A 568 2.62 16.41 -12.23
CA THR A 568 4.07 16.56 -12.36
C THR A 568 4.77 16.60 -11.00
N LEU A 569 6.03 16.14 -10.96
CA LEU A 569 6.89 16.27 -9.77
C LEU A 569 7.10 17.74 -9.37
N LYS A 570 7.10 18.67 -10.32
CA LYS A 570 7.19 20.10 -10.00
C LYS A 570 5.99 20.58 -9.19
N GLN A 571 4.76 20.17 -9.54
CA GLN A 571 3.58 20.49 -8.74
C GLN A 571 3.61 19.82 -7.34
N VAL A 572 4.24 18.65 -7.22
CA VAL A 572 4.51 18.00 -5.92
C VAL A 572 5.52 18.82 -5.11
N MET A 573 6.59 19.31 -5.74
CA MET A 573 7.57 20.17 -5.06
C MET A 573 6.99 21.52 -4.65
N GLU A 574 6.12 22.13 -5.47
CA GLU A 574 5.37 23.33 -5.08
C GLU A 574 4.54 23.08 -3.80
N PHE A 575 3.89 21.92 -3.70
CA PHE A 575 3.14 21.49 -2.51
C PHE A 575 4.00 21.41 -1.26
N TYR A 576 5.13 20.71 -1.32
CA TYR A 576 6.03 20.60 -0.16
C TYR A 576 6.70 21.93 0.15
N ASN A 577 7.09 22.72 -0.85
CA ASN A 577 7.78 23.99 -0.65
C ASN A 577 6.91 25.03 0.10
N ARG A 578 5.58 24.97 -0.06
CA ARG A 578 4.63 25.79 0.70
C ARG A 578 4.21 25.19 2.05
N GLY A 579 4.63 23.98 2.38
CA GLY A 579 4.25 23.29 3.61
C GLY A 579 2.84 22.65 3.58
N GLY A 580 2.41 22.13 2.42
CA GLY A 580 1.16 21.39 2.24
C GLY A 580 -0.06 22.22 1.80
N ASP A 581 -1.20 21.56 1.59
CA ASP A 581 -2.50 22.15 1.19
C ASP A 581 -3.49 22.22 2.37
N ARG A 582 -2.96 22.31 3.60
CA ARG A 582 -3.78 22.46 4.80
C ARG A 582 -4.54 23.79 4.75
N ARG A 583 -5.84 23.77 5.02
CA ARG A 583 -6.70 24.96 4.98
C ARG A 583 -6.91 25.46 6.41
N GLY A 584 -6.62 26.74 6.70
CA GLY A 584 -6.68 27.33 8.06
C GLY A 584 -5.35 27.33 8.82
N GLU A 585 -5.28 28.02 9.97
CA GLU A 585 -4.09 28.06 10.86
C GLU A 585 -3.92 26.75 11.65
N ASP A 586 -2.73 26.49 12.24
CA ASP A 586 -2.36 25.18 12.78
C ASP A 586 -3.32 24.66 13.88
N ALA A 587 -3.99 25.53 14.62
CA ALA A 587 -4.95 25.15 15.66
C ALA A 587 -6.39 24.91 15.14
N ASN A 588 -6.67 25.12 13.85
CA ASN A 588 -8.01 24.92 13.23
C ASN A 588 -7.86 24.54 11.74
N ASN A 589 -6.84 23.75 11.40
CA ASN A 589 -6.60 23.40 10.01
C ASN A 589 -7.44 22.17 9.58
N THR A 590 -7.47 21.90 8.29
CA THR A 590 -8.21 20.74 7.76
C THR A 590 -7.53 19.38 7.94
N SER A 591 -6.36 19.30 8.59
CA SER A 591 -5.75 17.99 8.90
C SER A 591 -6.27 17.42 10.23
N GLY A 592 -6.89 18.24 11.08
CA GLY A 592 -7.62 17.78 12.27
C GLY A 592 -8.92 17.04 11.94
N PHE A 593 -9.39 16.24 12.90
CA PHE A 593 -10.70 15.58 12.81
C PHE A 593 -11.27 15.35 14.20
N GLU A 594 -12.44 15.92 14.48
CA GLU A 594 -13.14 15.70 15.74
C GLU A 594 -13.88 14.36 15.69
N HIS A 595 -13.36 13.36 16.39
CA HIS A 595 -14.02 12.07 16.52
C HIS A 595 -14.86 12.00 17.82
N PRO A 596 -16.16 11.62 17.76
CA PRO A 596 -17.07 11.72 18.91
C PRO A 596 -16.65 10.90 20.15
N ALA A 597 -15.96 9.78 19.92
CA ALA A 597 -15.64 8.78 20.93
C ALA A 597 -14.13 8.53 21.18
N VAL A 598 -13.25 9.13 20.39
CA VAL A 598 -11.78 8.90 20.42
C VAL A 598 -11.14 10.26 20.13
N ASN A 599 -10.15 10.72 20.91
CA ASN A 599 -9.45 12.00 20.70
C ASN A 599 -10.35 13.22 20.47
N GLN A 600 -11.21 13.50 21.45
CA GLN A 600 -11.92 14.78 21.50
C GLN A 600 -10.89 15.94 21.48
N HIS A 601 -11.13 16.95 20.64
CA HIS A 601 -10.26 18.12 20.43
C HIS A 601 -8.97 17.90 19.62
N ASN A 602 -8.97 16.96 18.67
CA ASN A 602 -7.86 16.82 17.72
C ASN A 602 -7.93 17.85 16.58
N THR A 603 -7.37 19.03 16.82
CA THR A 603 -7.47 20.19 15.93
C THR A 603 -6.50 20.19 14.75
N SER A 604 -5.49 19.30 14.74
CA SER A 604 -4.54 19.12 13.63
C SER A 604 -3.81 17.78 13.74
N ASN A 605 -3.67 17.07 12.62
CA ASN A 605 -2.76 15.92 12.48
C ASN A 605 -1.59 16.23 11.54
N LEU A 606 -1.31 17.51 11.27
CA LEU A 606 -0.28 17.86 10.30
C LEU A 606 1.11 17.50 10.83
N ASP A 607 1.86 16.75 10.02
CA ASP A 607 3.25 16.41 10.33
C ASP A 607 4.09 17.69 10.57
N PRO A 608 4.96 17.71 11.61
CA PRO A 608 5.72 18.90 11.98
C PRO A 608 6.70 19.40 10.91
N ASP A 609 7.14 18.54 9.99
CA ASP A 609 8.06 18.95 8.92
C ASP A 609 7.34 19.68 7.77
N MET A 610 6.00 19.71 7.76
CA MET A 610 5.19 20.42 6.77
C MET A 610 5.19 21.95 7.02
N THR A 611 6.36 22.53 6.84
CA THR A 611 6.67 23.96 6.93
C THR A 611 7.19 24.48 5.59
N ALA A 612 7.21 25.80 5.39
CA ALA A 612 7.76 26.36 4.15
C ALA A 612 9.26 26.04 4.05
N LEU A 613 9.67 25.42 2.94
CA LEU A 613 11.07 25.00 2.73
C LEU A 613 11.93 26.12 2.13
N ASN A 614 11.30 27.16 1.57
CA ASN A 614 11.96 28.28 0.90
C ASN A 614 12.99 27.82 -0.15
N LEU A 615 12.66 26.77 -0.90
CA LEU A 615 13.43 26.29 -2.04
C LEU A 615 13.29 27.28 -3.20
N THR A 616 14.42 27.62 -3.78
CA THR A 616 14.53 28.40 -5.03
C THR A 616 14.10 27.55 -6.23
N PRO A 617 13.77 28.17 -7.38
CA PRO A 617 13.45 27.44 -8.60
C PRO A 617 14.54 26.44 -9.03
N ASP A 618 15.82 26.80 -8.87
CA ASP A 618 16.95 25.95 -9.26
C ASP A 618 17.11 24.75 -8.30
N GLU A 619 16.86 24.95 -7.00
CA GLU A 619 16.84 23.86 -6.02
C GLU A 619 15.68 22.88 -6.29
N ILE A 620 14.50 23.40 -6.66
CA ILE A 620 13.37 22.56 -7.08
C ILE A 620 13.73 21.76 -8.33
N ASP A 621 14.36 22.37 -9.33
CA ASP A 621 14.79 21.70 -10.55
C ASP A 621 15.80 20.58 -10.26
N ALA A 622 16.77 20.83 -9.38
CA ALA A 622 17.74 19.83 -8.95
C ALA A 622 17.07 18.63 -8.23
N LEU A 623 16.14 18.89 -7.30
CA LEU A 623 15.34 17.86 -6.62
C LEU A 623 14.52 17.01 -7.61
N VAL A 624 13.82 17.68 -8.54
CA VAL A 624 13.06 17.00 -9.59
C VAL A 624 14.00 16.15 -10.45
N LYS A 625 15.17 16.65 -10.84
CA LYS A 625 16.13 15.89 -11.64
C LYS A 625 16.68 14.66 -10.93
N PHE A 626 16.94 14.78 -9.63
CA PHE A 626 17.30 13.65 -8.79
C PHE A 626 16.20 12.58 -8.80
N MET A 627 14.95 12.97 -8.60
CA MET A 627 13.81 12.03 -8.63
C MET A 627 13.55 11.43 -10.02
N GLU A 628 13.68 12.22 -11.08
CA GLU A 628 13.43 11.78 -12.46
C GLU A 628 14.44 10.74 -12.94
N VAL A 629 15.72 10.97 -12.63
CA VAL A 629 16.82 10.21 -13.23
C VAL A 629 17.57 9.40 -12.18
N GLY A 630 17.87 10.00 -11.02
CA GLY A 630 18.59 9.32 -9.94
C GLY A 630 17.83 8.13 -9.36
N LEU A 631 16.50 8.20 -9.33
CA LEU A 631 15.63 7.19 -8.68
C LEU A 631 14.92 6.25 -9.67
N THR A 632 15.12 6.40 -10.98
CA THR A 632 14.44 5.60 -12.01
C THR A 632 15.33 4.45 -12.46
N ASP A 633 14.88 3.22 -12.21
CA ASP A 633 15.57 2.01 -12.66
C ASP A 633 15.39 1.85 -14.19
N PRO A 634 16.48 1.78 -14.98
CA PRO A 634 16.38 1.61 -16.42
C PRO A 634 15.62 0.35 -16.84
N ARG A 635 15.62 -0.72 -16.04
CA ARG A 635 14.86 -1.93 -16.36
C ARG A 635 13.36 -1.68 -16.27
N VAL A 636 12.90 -0.87 -15.30
CA VAL A 636 11.49 -0.48 -15.18
C VAL A 636 11.08 0.40 -16.35
N ALA A 637 11.88 1.43 -16.67
CA ALA A 637 11.60 2.34 -17.77
C ALA A 637 11.53 1.63 -19.14
N TRP A 638 12.29 0.54 -19.31
CA TRP A 638 12.32 -0.26 -20.54
C TRP A 638 11.52 -1.57 -20.43
N GLU A 639 10.77 -1.81 -19.36
CA GLU A 639 9.97 -3.04 -19.13
C GLU A 639 10.79 -4.33 -19.30
N ARG A 640 12.07 -4.30 -18.88
CA ARG A 640 12.99 -5.44 -18.91
C ARG A 640 12.79 -6.33 -17.68
N ALA A 641 13.25 -7.57 -17.76
CA ALA A 641 13.21 -8.49 -16.64
C ALA A 641 13.75 -7.86 -15.34
N PRO A 642 13.05 -8.03 -14.21
CA PRO A 642 11.86 -8.88 -14.00
C PRO A 642 10.50 -8.21 -14.31
N PHE A 643 10.50 -7.01 -14.90
CA PHE A 643 9.31 -6.19 -15.19
C PHE A 643 8.67 -6.48 -16.56
N ASP A 644 9.16 -7.49 -17.29
CA ASP A 644 8.56 -7.96 -18.54
C ASP A 644 7.19 -8.62 -18.28
N HIS A 645 6.33 -8.66 -19.30
CA HIS A 645 4.94 -9.04 -19.10
C HIS A 645 4.25 -9.65 -20.33
N PRO A 646 3.18 -10.45 -20.14
CA PRO A 646 2.31 -10.89 -21.23
C PRO A 646 1.46 -9.71 -21.77
N SER A 647 0.81 -9.90 -22.92
CA SER A 647 -0.09 -8.89 -23.47
C SER A 647 -1.30 -8.66 -22.56
N LEU A 648 -1.89 -7.46 -22.60
CA LEU A 648 -3.11 -7.15 -21.86
C LEU A 648 -4.04 -6.26 -22.71
N VAL A 649 -5.35 -6.50 -22.62
CA VAL A 649 -6.37 -5.61 -23.21
C VAL A 649 -7.03 -4.87 -22.07
N ILE A 650 -6.75 -3.57 -21.97
CA ILE A 650 -7.15 -2.75 -20.83
C ILE A 650 -8.35 -1.89 -21.24
N PRO A 651 -9.48 -1.98 -20.54
CA PRO A 651 -10.54 -0.98 -20.68
C PRO A 651 -10.01 0.40 -20.26
N GLN A 652 -10.10 1.40 -21.14
CA GLN A 652 -9.72 2.79 -20.89
C GLN A 652 -10.88 3.69 -21.31
N GLY A 653 -11.82 3.88 -20.38
CA GLY A 653 -13.10 4.52 -20.69
C GLY A 653 -13.95 3.73 -21.69
N HIS A 654 -14.80 4.47 -22.39
CA HIS A 654 -15.81 3.98 -23.29
C HIS A 654 -15.81 4.83 -24.56
N ILE A 655 -16.26 4.24 -25.68
CA ILE A 655 -16.34 4.95 -26.96
C ILE A 655 -17.30 6.14 -26.82
N GLY A 656 -16.75 7.36 -26.89
CA GLY A 656 -17.45 8.61 -26.60
C GLY A 656 -16.68 9.44 -25.57
N ASP A 657 -17.40 10.24 -24.79
CA ASP A 657 -16.87 11.15 -23.77
C ASP A 657 -17.83 11.24 -22.56
N GLU A 658 -17.66 12.25 -21.70
CA GLU A 658 -18.52 12.52 -20.54
C GLU A 658 -19.93 13.06 -20.88
N ASN A 659 -20.20 13.33 -22.15
CA ASN A 659 -21.46 13.87 -22.66
C ASN A 659 -22.29 12.80 -23.35
N ALA A 660 -21.66 11.92 -24.13
CA ALA A 660 -22.33 10.81 -24.80
C ALA A 660 -21.41 9.59 -24.95
N VAL A 661 -21.97 8.40 -24.76
CA VAL A 661 -21.27 7.12 -24.91
C VAL A 661 -22.01 6.17 -25.84
N THR A 662 -21.27 5.31 -26.52
CA THR A 662 -21.83 4.28 -27.39
C THR A 662 -22.37 3.12 -26.55
N GLN A 663 -23.68 2.91 -26.59
CA GLN A 663 -24.30 1.78 -25.89
C GLN A 663 -23.90 0.44 -26.51
N ARG A 664 -23.65 -0.58 -25.68
CA ARG A 664 -23.56 -1.98 -26.12
C ARG A 664 -24.89 -2.42 -26.77
N PRO A 665 -24.86 -3.34 -27.75
CA PRO A 665 -26.07 -3.89 -28.34
C PRO A 665 -27.03 -4.39 -27.26
N ALA A 666 -28.29 -3.92 -27.32
CA ALA A 666 -29.29 -4.27 -26.33
C ALA A 666 -29.56 -5.78 -26.33
N SER A 667 -29.40 -6.41 -25.17
CA SER A 667 -29.86 -7.79 -24.97
C SER A 667 -31.29 -7.76 -24.48
N PRO A 668 -32.23 -8.56 -25.03
CA PRO A 668 -33.60 -8.65 -24.52
C PRO A 668 -33.69 -9.09 -23.05
N LYS A 669 -32.58 -9.60 -22.49
CA LYS A 669 -32.48 -10.09 -21.11
C LYS A 669 -31.82 -9.11 -20.14
N VAL A 670 -31.31 -7.98 -20.63
CA VAL A 670 -30.60 -6.98 -19.81
C VAL A 670 -31.33 -5.65 -19.94
N THR A 671 -31.99 -5.24 -18.87
CA THR A 671 -32.73 -3.97 -18.81
C THR A 671 -31.82 -2.77 -18.58
N THR A 672 -30.64 -3.01 -17.99
CA THR A 672 -29.65 -1.96 -17.70
C THR A 672 -28.75 -1.72 -18.91
N ARG A 673 -28.67 -0.46 -19.38
CA ARG A 673 -27.84 -0.07 -20.52
C ARG A 673 -26.39 0.06 -20.08
N GLN A 674 -25.45 -0.47 -20.87
CA GLN A 674 -24.01 -0.35 -20.64
C GLN A 674 -23.31 0.29 -21.82
N ALA A 675 -22.26 1.05 -21.55
CA ALA A 675 -21.39 1.62 -22.56
C ALA A 675 -20.39 0.58 -23.10
N THR A 676 -20.01 0.74 -24.36
CA THR A 676 -18.99 -0.09 -25.02
C THR A 676 -17.60 0.40 -24.62
N ASP A 677 -16.77 -0.50 -24.08
CA ASP A 677 -15.41 -0.15 -23.64
C ASP A 677 -14.59 0.36 -24.83
N ALA A 678 -13.79 1.40 -24.61
CA ALA A 678 -12.63 1.69 -25.42
C ALA A 678 -11.44 0.91 -24.84
N SER A 679 -10.55 0.40 -25.69
CA SER A 679 -9.49 -0.51 -25.26
C SER A 679 -8.09 0.01 -25.59
N LEU A 680 -7.20 -0.06 -24.62
CA LEU A 680 -5.76 0.05 -24.76
C LEU A 680 -5.16 -1.36 -24.86
N ASN A 681 -4.41 -1.65 -25.92
CA ASN A 681 -3.79 -2.96 -26.13
C ASN A 681 -2.29 -2.91 -25.80
N LEU A 682 -1.88 -3.62 -24.76
CA LEU A 682 -0.48 -3.82 -24.43
C LEU A 682 0.08 -5.04 -25.16
N LYS A 683 1.26 -4.86 -25.76
CA LYS A 683 2.02 -5.94 -26.38
C LYS A 683 2.66 -6.82 -25.30
N PRO A 684 2.98 -8.09 -25.57
CA PRO A 684 3.83 -8.86 -24.68
C PRO A 684 5.29 -8.42 -24.86
N TYR A 685 5.99 -8.18 -23.75
CA TYR A 685 7.45 -7.99 -23.76
C TYR A 685 8.13 -9.20 -23.11
N GLY A 686 9.28 -9.60 -23.65
CA GLY A 686 10.14 -10.60 -23.02
C GLY A 686 11.22 -9.96 -22.15
N ALA A 687 12.18 -10.75 -21.68
CA ALA A 687 13.21 -10.29 -20.74
C ALA A 687 14.01 -9.06 -21.21
N GLU A 688 14.19 -8.87 -22.53
CA GLU A 688 14.87 -7.70 -23.13
C GLU A 688 14.04 -6.41 -23.09
N GLY A 689 12.74 -6.52 -22.79
CA GLY A 689 11.80 -5.41 -22.67
C GLY A 689 11.42 -4.75 -23.98
N ARG A 690 11.09 -3.45 -23.89
CA ARG A 690 10.70 -2.58 -25.00
C ARG A 690 11.80 -2.43 -26.04
N PRO A 691 11.48 -2.45 -27.35
CA PRO A 691 12.45 -2.16 -28.39
C PRO A 691 12.82 -0.67 -28.40
N ALA A 692 14.05 -0.35 -28.80
CA ALA A 692 14.54 1.03 -28.87
C ALA A 692 13.64 1.99 -29.69
N ALA A 693 12.94 1.46 -30.70
CA ALA A 693 12.02 2.23 -31.54
C ALA A 693 10.76 2.73 -30.80
N GLU A 694 10.37 2.10 -29.68
CA GLU A 694 9.22 2.50 -28.88
C GLU A 694 9.61 3.48 -27.75
N GLY A 695 10.90 3.64 -27.48
CA GLY A 695 11.41 4.43 -26.36
C GLY A 695 11.07 3.84 -24.98
N PRO A 696 11.53 4.48 -23.89
CA PRO A 696 11.13 4.09 -22.54
C PRO A 696 9.68 4.52 -22.25
N LEU A 697 9.11 3.98 -21.17
CA LEU A 697 7.91 4.49 -20.54
C LEU A 697 8.03 6.00 -20.28
N GLN A 698 6.92 6.71 -20.42
CA GLN A 698 6.87 8.17 -20.29
C GLN A 698 6.20 8.57 -18.98
N PRO A 699 6.50 9.76 -18.44
CA PRO A 699 5.74 10.31 -17.32
C PRO A 699 4.27 10.56 -17.68
N PHE A 700 3.37 10.46 -16.70
CA PHE A 700 1.92 10.63 -16.87
C PHE A 700 1.53 11.92 -17.60
N TYR A 701 2.23 13.01 -17.33
CA TYR A 701 1.99 14.30 -17.96
C TYR A 701 2.21 14.33 -19.49
N ASN A 702 2.93 13.34 -20.04
CA ASN A 702 3.13 13.25 -21.49
C ASN A 702 1.89 12.72 -22.21
N ASP A 703 1.10 11.88 -21.53
CA ASP A 703 -0.09 11.23 -22.08
C ASP A 703 -1.39 12.04 -21.84
N LEU A 704 -1.36 13.04 -20.95
CA LEU A 704 -2.39 14.10 -20.83
C LEU A 704 -2.40 15.06 -22.03
#